data_AF-A0A8H3G0H0-F1
#
_entry.id   AF-A0A8H3G0H0-F1
#
_cell.length_a   1.000
_cell.length_b   1.000
_cell.length_c   1.000
_cell.angle_alpha   90.00
_cell.angle_beta   90.00
_cell.angle_gamma   90.00
#
_symmetry.space_group_name_H-M   'P 1'
#
loop_
_entity.id
_entity.type
_entity.pdbx_description
1 polymer ?
#
loop_
_entity_poly.entity_id
_entity_poly.type
_entity_poly.pdbx_seq_one_letter_code
_entity_poly.pdbx_strand_id
1 'polypeptide(L)'
;MNSASDRPPLKWSTQFDVLPPEATPSLRGDKIILPPSALEQLLSAATVTVSSIGQPATASFDPYNPYSFAAERQAREHLTEQQQNLPHPLTFRLVNPANGRIVFAGIREFSAAENAVGLSSFLRQSLGFGGSKSREDGKDPENATESNGSGTQEMNGALPRLTVHVQEIPKGTYVKLRPLEAGYDPEDWKALLEQYLRDNYTTLTNGEVLAIPAGKDFFRFLVDGLKPNEEAISLVDTDIEVDIEPLNEEQARETLQKLVQKSKKAPGTTEGSSAGGKINYDTNEAGQVRPGEYVDYSLEQWDRAVDLEFELTALEIDKDIDLFVTPFGAKHRGKPREDDHVFGDFSTRSTKRVKIRHTNAELESAEALWVSVRGYEEHDQDAQGQAPLAYSLRVSPVNDVSASSQAHSIGEESLGPDDERCNNCHQAVPRRTMFLHQNFCLRNNILCPHCHLVYQKSSSEWKNHWHCPHDSSHGNKLSSHTKHDALMHTSRSCPSCAYEAANTPDLAHHRTTICPGKLILCQFCHLQVPQQGSDDPSPDSAEVILSGLTPHELSDGARTTECHICSKIVRLRDMSTHLKHHDLQRLSRSKPRICRNVNCGRTLDGVSKGGEVRVQGLRNELGVCDACFGPLYVTMYDPDGKALRRRVERKYLTQLLTGCGQPWCKNEYCKTGRKNLGMTPEGQAISSKEALSMIKPILEALKDGKVPVHFCTDEASQKRRVLAEMVAAEGNAGGKGKGRERDGFVEGSGYQLEWSVAALEVAGGDLDKARGWLRDFAPTRAEAAK
;
A
#
# COMPACT_ATOMS: atom_id res chain seq x y z
N MET A 1 -11.59 -38.48 12.12
CA MET A 1 -12.70 -38.74 13.06
C MET A 1 -13.11 -37.38 13.61
N ASN A 2 -14.27 -36.89 13.18
CA ASN A 2 -14.83 -35.60 13.59
C ASN A 2 -15.15 -35.62 15.09
N SER A 3 -14.42 -34.84 15.89
CA SER A 3 -14.86 -34.45 17.23
C SER A 3 -15.56 -33.10 17.13
N ALA A 4 -16.80 -33.12 16.63
CA ALA A 4 -17.69 -31.98 16.76
C ALA A 4 -18.14 -31.89 18.24
N SER A 5 -17.56 -30.89 18.93
CA SER A 5 -18.13 -30.11 20.03
C SER A 5 -19.35 -30.68 20.77
N ASP A 6 -19.11 -31.32 21.91
CA ASP A 6 -20.13 -31.65 22.92
C ASP A 6 -20.35 -30.46 23.88
N ARG A 7 -20.54 -29.25 23.33
CA ARG A 7 -20.92 -28.06 24.10
C ARG A 7 -22.43 -27.83 23.94
N PRO A 8 -23.20 -27.66 25.02
CA PRO A 8 -24.62 -27.33 24.91
C PRO A 8 -24.79 -25.97 24.21
N PRO A 9 -25.75 -25.83 23.27
CA PRO A 9 -25.93 -24.59 22.52
C PRO A 9 -26.35 -23.44 23.46
N LEU A 10 -25.77 -22.26 23.25
CA LEU A 10 -26.07 -21.05 24.01
C LEU A 10 -27.55 -20.67 23.81
N LYS A 11 -28.33 -20.65 24.90
CA LYS A 11 -29.76 -20.29 24.88
C LYS A 11 -29.96 -18.90 25.48
N TRP A 12 -30.30 -17.93 24.64
CA TRP A 12 -30.69 -16.59 25.07
C TRP A 12 -31.77 -16.04 24.14
N SER A 13 -32.72 -15.29 24.70
CA SER A 13 -33.86 -14.70 23.99
C SER A 13 -34.29 -13.42 24.68
N THR A 14 -34.54 -12.35 23.93
CA THR A 14 -35.07 -11.08 24.46
C THR A 14 -35.91 -10.37 23.40
N GLN A 15 -36.86 -9.54 23.83
CA GLN A 15 -37.70 -8.73 22.95
C GLN A 15 -37.23 -7.27 23.00
N PHE A 16 -37.05 -6.66 21.83
CA PHE A 16 -36.59 -5.28 21.68
C PHE A 16 -37.56 -4.45 20.84
N ASP A 17 -37.55 -3.14 21.06
CA ASP A 17 -38.24 -2.17 20.21
C ASP A 17 -37.36 -1.84 19.00
N VAL A 18 -37.91 -1.93 17.79
CA VAL A 18 -37.17 -1.65 16.56
C VAL A 18 -37.03 -0.14 16.38
N LEU A 19 -35.79 0.34 16.34
CA LEU A 19 -35.49 1.75 16.13
C LEU A 19 -36.03 2.23 14.77
N PRO A 20 -36.47 3.49 14.62
CA PRO A 20 -36.82 4.05 13.31
C PRO A 20 -35.59 4.19 12.40
N PRO A 21 -35.75 4.21 11.06
CA PRO A 21 -34.63 4.27 10.11
C PRO A 21 -33.69 5.46 10.33
N GLU A 22 -34.25 6.61 10.70
CA GLU A 22 -33.53 7.87 10.97
C GLU A 22 -32.65 7.79 12.22
N ALA A 23 -32.99 6.93 13.19
CA ALA A 23 -32.25 6.73 14.43
C ALA A 23 -31.29 5.52 14.36
N THR A 24 -31.28 4.78 13.26
CA THR A 24 -30.34 3.68 13.06
C THR A 24 -29.13 4.10 12.23
N PRO A 25 -27.90 3.81 12.67
CA PRO A 25 -26.71 3.95 11.84
C PRO A 25 -26.88 3.21 10.51
N SER A 26 -26.20 3.66 9.45
CA SER A 26 -26.22 2.98 8.16
C SER A 26 -25.64 1.56 8.29
N LEU A 27 -26.54 0.58 8.34
CA LEU A 27 -26.24 -0.85 8.41
C LEU A 27 -26.42 -1.47 7.01
N ARG A 28 -25.44 -2.23 6.55
CA ARG A 28 -25.47 -2.96 5.28
C ARG A 28 -25.70 -4.46 5.53
N GLY A 29 -26.32 -5.14 4.56
CA GLY A 29 -26.58 -6.57 4.58
C GLY A 29 -27.41 -7.06 5.78
N ASP A 30 -26.99 -8.15 6.43
CA ASP A 30 -27.73 -8.84 7.51
C ASP A 30 -27.29 -8.41 8.92
N LYS A 31 -26.70 -7.23 9.07
CA LYS A 31 -26.16 -6.76 10.35
C LYS A 31 -27.19 -6.10 11.25
N ILE A 32 -27.12 -6.39 12.54
CA ILE A 32 -27.90 -5.74 13.61
C ILE A 32 -27.00 -5.05 14.63
N ILE A 33 -27.59 -4.14 15.41
CA ILE A 33 -26.98 -3.53 16.60
C ILE A 33 -27.87 -3.85 17.80
N LEU A 34 -27.26 -4.36 18.87
CA LEU A 34 -27.93 -4.69 20.14
C LEU A 34 -27.45 -3.76 21.27
N PRO A 35 -28.17 -3.66 22.40
CA PRO A 35 -27.73 -2.85 23.53
C PRO A 35 -26.60 -3.53 24.34
N PRO A 36 -25.79 -2.78 25.08
CA PRO A 36 -24.75 -3.33 25.97
C PRO A 36 -25.29 -4.36 26.97
N SER A 37 -26.50 -4.16 27.51
CA SER A 37 -27.15 -5.13 28.40
C SER A 37 -27.36 -6.51 27.77
N ALA A 38 -27.54 -6.59 26.44
CA ALA A 38 -27.63 -7.87 25.74
C ALA A 38 -26.30 -8.63 25.80
N LEU A 39 -25.16 -7.95 25.66
CA LEU A 39 -23.84 -8.58 25.78
C LEU A 39 -23.61 -9.14 27.19
N GLU A 40 -23.94 -8.39 28.23
CA GLU A 40 -23.84 -8.84 29.62
C GLU A 40 -24.69 -10.08 29.87
N GLN A 41 -25.92 -10.09 29.34
CA GLN A 41 -26.81 -11.24 29.44
C GLN A 41 -26.26 -12.46 28.68
N LEU A 42 -25.69 -12.27 27.49
CA LEU A 42 -25.06 -13.35 26.71
C LEU A 42 -23.87 -13.96 27.44
N LEU A 43 -22.99 -13.13 28.01
CA LEU A 43 -21.86 -13.57 28.82
C LEU A 43 -22.34 -14.33 30.07
N SER A 44 -23.39 -13.84 30.74
CA SER A 44 -23.99 -14.54 31.87
C SER A 44 -24.56 -15.91 31.46
N ALA A 45 -25.26 -16.00 30.33
CA ALA A 45 -25.82 -17.24 29.82
C ALA A 45 -24.73 -18.26 29.42
N ALA A 46 -23.58 -17.79 28.93
CA ALA A 46 -22.44 -18.63 28.60
C ALA A 46 -21.73 -19.22 29.84
N THR A 47 -21.73 -18.51 30.99
CA THR A 47 -21.13 -19.03 32.24
C THR A 47 -21.98 -20.11 32.92
N VAL A 48 -23.30 -20.11 32.72
CA VAL A 48 -24.23 -21.06 33.36
C VAL A 48 -24.16 -22.44 32.71
N THR A 49 -23.88 -22.54 31.41
CA THR A 49 -23.81 -23.83 30.69
C THR A 49 -22.58 -24.68 31.02
N VAL A 50 -21.53 -24.09 31.59
CA VAL A 50 -20.27 -24.79 31.94
C VAL A 50 -20.23 -25.20 33.43
N SER A 51 -21.08 -24.60 34.27
CA SER A 51 -20.97 -24.69 35.74
C SER A 51 -21.61 -25.95 36.38
N SER A 52 -22.11 -26.91 35.59
CA SER A 52 -22.92 -28.02 36.10
C SER A 52 -22.20 -29.36 36.29
N ILE A 53 -20.88 -29.39 36.55
CA ILE A 53 -20.20 -30.56 37.11
C ILE A 53 -19.18 -30.08 38.13
N GLY A 54 -19.40 -30.37 39.42
CA GLY A 54 -18.37 -30.20 40.45
C GLY A 54 -17.18 -31.10 40.12
N GLN A 55 -16.13 -30.53 39.51
CA GLN A 55 -14.94 -31.28 39.14
C GLN A 55 -13.95 -31.35 40.31
N PRO A 56 -13.37 -32.53 40.59
CA PRO A 56 -12.33 -32.69 41.59
C PRO A 56 -11.04 -31.98 41.15
N ALA A 57 -10.23 -31.54 42.11
CA ALA A 57 -8.89 -31.03 41.85
C ALA A 57 -8.10 -32.02 40.98
N THR A 58 -7.17 -31.53 40.16
CA THR A 58 -6.29 -32.37 39.36
C THR A 58 -5.64 -33.44 40.26
N ALA A 59 -5.55 -34.70 39.81
CA ALA A 59 -5.12 -35.84 40.64
C ALA A 59 -3.68 -35.70 41.22
N SER A 60 -2.96 -34.65 40.84
CA SER A 60 -1.61 -34.27 41.27
C SER A 60 -1.56 -32.98 42.11
N PHE A 61 -2.69 -32.46 42.60
CA PHE A 61 -2.74 -31.23 43.39
C PHE A 61 -2.24 -31.47 44.83
N ASP A 62 -1.03 -31.01 45.13
CA ASP A 62 -0.48 -30.94 46.49
C ASP A 62 -0.59 -29.49 47.04
N PRO A 63 -1.31 -29.26 48.15
CA PRO A 63 -1.48 -27.93 48.76
C PRO A 63 -0.20 -27.28 49.28
N TYR A 64 0.88 -28.04 49.48
CA TYR A 64 2.13 -27.56 50.09
C TYR A 64 3.28 -27.38 49.08
N ASN A 65 3.06 -27.70 47.80
CA ASN A 65 4.07 -27.52 46.75
C ASN A 65 3.77 -26.25 45.92
N PRO A 66 4.67 -25.24 45.91
CA PRO A 66 4.42 -23.98 45.20
C PRO A 66 4.30 -24.14 43.68
N TYR A 67 4.85 -25.20 43.10
CA TYR A 67 4.76 -25.47 41.65
C TYR A 67 3.43 -26.10 41.24
N SER A 68 2.84 -26.99 42.06
CA SER A 68 1.49 -27.53 41.81
C SER A 68 0.42 -26.46 42.02
N PHE A 69 0.61 -25.55 42.98
CA PHE A 69 -0.28 -24.42 43.19
C PHE A 69 -0.25 -23.43 42.02
N ALA A 70 0.93 -23.12 41.48
CA ALA A 70 1.07 -22.27 40.29
C ALA A 70 0.45 -22.91 39.04
N ALA A 71 0.64 -24.22 38.84
CA ALA A 71 0.05 -24.96 37.72
C ALA A 71 -1.48 -25.04 37.82
N GLU A 72 -2.04 -25.28 39.01
CA GLU A 72 -3.49 -25.29 39.25
C GLU A 72 -4.09 -23.90 39.07
N ARG A 73 -3.38 -22.84 39.51
CA ARG A 73 -3.80 -21.46 39.29
C ARG A 73 -3.82 -21.11 37.80
N GLN A 74 -2.78 -21.44 37.05
CA GLN A 74 -2.74 -21.25 35.60
C GLN A 74 -3.82 -22.07 34.88
N ALA A 75 -4.09 -23.30 35.33
CA ALA A 75 -5.17 -24.12 34.78
C ALA A 75 -6.55 -23.50 35.03
N ARG A 76 -6.78 -22.95 36.23
CA ARG A 76 -8.01 -22.22 36.57
C ARG A 76 -8.14 -20.90 35.83
N GLU A 77 -7.04 -20.17 35.64
CA GLU A 77 -7.00 -18.93 34.85
C GLU A 77 -7.36 -19.25 33.38
N HIS A 78 -6.75 -20.26 32.76
CA HIS A 78 -7.10 -20.71 31.40
C HIS A 78 -8.54 -21.23 31.28
N LEU A 79 -9.08 -21.91 32.29
CA LEU A 79 -10.50 -22.31 32.32
C LEU A 79 -11.43 -21.10 32.43
N THR A 80 -11.07 -20.10 33.23
CA THR A 80 -11.84 -18.85 33.37
C THR A 80 -11.84 -18.06 32.07
N GLU A 81 -10.70 -17.99 31.38
CA GLU A 81 -10.59 -17.40 30.04
C GLU A 81 -11.44 -18.15 29.01
N GLN A 82 -11.48 -19.49 29.06
CA GLN A 82 -12.35 -20.29 28.19
C GLN A 82 -13.85 -20.13 28.50
N GLN A 83 -14.23 -19.86 29.75
CA GLN A 83 -15.61 -19.63 30.17
C GLN A 83 -16.20 -18.31 29.68
N GLN A 84 -15.36 -17.31 29.32
CA GLN A 84 -15.80 -16.00 28.83
C GLN A 84 -15.88 -15.90 27.30
N ASN A 85 -15.51 -16.95 26.57
CA ASN A 85 -15.52 -16.93 25.11
C ASN A 85 -16.90 -17.30 24.55
N LEU A 86 -17.59 -16.31 24.00
CA LEU A 86 -18.79 -16.51 23.18
C LEU A 86 -18.45 -17.25 21.87
N PRO A 87 -19.39 -18.04 21.32
CA PRO A 87 -19.17 -18.73 20.05
C PRO A 87 -18.94 -17.72 18.91
N HIS A 88 -17.99 -18.01 18.02
CA HIS A 88 -17.73 -17.22 16.82
C HIS A 88 -18.09 -18.05 15.57
N PRO A 89 -18.93 -17.54 14.65
CA PRO A 89 -19.64 -16.25 14.67
C PRO A 89 -20.88 -16.23 15.59
N LEU A 90 -21.24 -15.04 16.10
CA LEU A 90 -22.48 -14.83 16.84
C LEU A 90 -23.65 -14.55 15.89
N THR A 91 -24.56 -15.51 15.78
CA THR A 91 -25.74 -15.45 14.90
C THR A 91 -27.04 -15.40 15.69
N PHE A 92 -27.99 -14.62 15.17
CA PHE A 92 -29.27 -14.36 15.82
C PHE A 92 -30.43 -14.70 14.89
N ARG A 93 -31.44 -15.39 15.43
CA ARG A 93 -32.74 -15.62 14.79
C ARG A 93 -33.69 -14.51 15.19
N LEU A 94 -34.07 -13.69 14.22
CA LEU A 94 -35.00 -12.58 14.37
C LEU A 94 -36.41 -13.03 14.02
N VAL A 95 -37.36 -12.83 14.93
CA VAL A 95 -38.76 -13.19 14.73
C VAL A 95 -39.61 -11.96 14.90
N ASN A 96 -40.33 -11.58 13.84
CA ASN A 96 -41.37 -10.57 13.97
C ASN A 96 -42.65 -11.23 14.51
N PRO A 97 -43.09 -10.91 15.75
CA PRO A 97 -44.27 -11.52 16.35
C PRO A 97 -45.58 -11.12 15.64
N ALA A 98 -45.60 -10.04 14.87
CA ALA A 98 -46.81 -9.55 14.21
C ALA A 98 -47.18 -10.33 12.95
N ASN A 99 -46.19 -10.81 12.19
CA ASN A 99 -46.41 -11.51 10.91
C ASN A 99 -45.77 -12.92 10.87
N GLY A 100 -45.08 -13.32 11.93
CA GLY A 100 -44.43 -14.63 12.03
C GLY A 100 -43.21 -14.81 11.12
N ARG A 101 -42.71 -13.75 10.46
CA ARG A 101 -41.53 -13.84 9.59
C ARG A 101 -40.27 -14.03 10.41
N ILE A 102 -39.39 -14.87 9.89
CA ILE A 102 -38.14 -15.28 10.52
C ILE A 102 -37.00 -14.95 9.56
N VAL A 103 -35.98 -14.25 10.06
CA VAL A 103 -34.76 -13.94 9.31
C VAL A 103 -33.56 -14.09 10.23
N PHE A 104 -32.44 -14.56 9.71
CA PHE A 104 -31.20 -14.68 10.45
C PHE A 104 -30.29 -13.48 10.20
N ALA A 105 -29.51 -13.11 11.22
CA ALA A 105 -28.67 -11.92 11.19
C ALA A 105 -27.40 -12.12 12.04
N GLY A 106 -26.36 -11.38 11.70
CA GLY A 106 -25.15 -11.27 12.53
C GLY A 106 -25.10 -9.94 13.29
N ILE A 107 -24.39 -9.94 14.41
CA ILE A 107 -24.14 -8.72 15.18
C ILE A 107 -23.00 -7.90 14.56
N ARG A 108 -23.19 -6.58 14.47
CA ARG A 108 -22.09 -5.63 14.16
C ARG A 108 -21.43 -5.16 15.44
N GLU A 109 -22.22 -4.65 16.39
CA GLU A 109 -21.75 -4.08 17.64
C GLU A 109 -22.86 -4.01 18.70
N PHE A 110 -22.46 -3.80 19.96
CA PHE A 110 -23.35 -3.65 21.11
C PHE A 110 -23.42 -2.19 21.58
N SER A 111 -24.03 -1.31 20.76
CA SER A 111 -24.05 0.14 20.98
C SER A 111 -25.47 0.76 20.97
N ALA A 112 -26.53 -0.05 20.82
CA ALA A 112 -27.90 0.47 20.79
C ALA A 112 -28.35 0.99 22.16
N ALA A 113 -29.35 1.87 22.15
CA ALA A 113 -30.04 2.27 23.37
C ALA A 113 -30.70 1.05 24.05
N GLU A 114 -30.79 1.10 25.38
CA GLU A 114 -31.40 0.02 26.17
C GLU A 114 -32.83 -0.29 25.70
N ASN A 115 -33.16 -1.58 25.62
CA ASN A 115 -34.42 -2.11 25.07
C ASN A 115 -34.68 -1.84 23.57
N ALA A 116 -33.70 -1.34 22.81
CA ALA A 116 -33.86 -1.05 21.39
C ALA A 116 -32.94 -1.90 20.50
N VAL A 117 -33.38 -2.18 19.26
CA VAL A 117 -32.59 -2.90 18.25
C VAL A 117 -32.49 -2.10 16.95
N GLY A 118 -31.27 -2.01 16.42
CA GLY A 118 -31.01 -1.43 15.10
C GLY A 118 -31.03 -2.51 14.01
N LEU A 119 -31.83 -2.31 12.96
CA LEU A 119 -31.94 -3.20 11.81
C LEU A 119 -31.51 -2.49 10.52
N SER A 120 -30.83 -3.23 9.64
CA SER A 120 -30.54 -2.78 8.27
C SER A 120 -31.81 -2.61 7.43
N SER A 121 -31.71 -1.87 6.32
CA SER A 121 -32.80 -1.68 5.36
C SER A 121 -33.31 -3.01 4.79
N PHE A 122 -32.39 -3.92 4.48
CA PHE A 122 -32.68 -5.29 4.04
C PHE A 122 -33.51 -6.05 5.09
N LEU A 123 -33.04 -6.12 6.35
CA LEU A 123 -33.74 -6.85 7.41
C LEU A 123 -35.13 -6.27 7.71
N ARG A 124 -35.29 -4.94 7.64
CA ARG A 124 -36.61 -4.30 7.80
C ARG A 124 -37.59 -4.71 6.72
N GLN A 125 -37.13 -4.80 5.47
CA GLN A 125 -37.96 -5.22 4.35
C GLN A 125 -38.35 -6.70 4.47
N SER A 126 -37.39 -7.57 4.76
CA SER A 126 -37.60 -9.01 4.94
C SER A 126 -38.57 -9.30 6.10
N LEU A 127 -38.34 -8.68 7.27
CA LEU A 127 -39.20 -8.82 8.45
C LEU A 127 -40.55 -8.10 8.33
N GLY A 128 -40.77 -7.30 7.28
CA GLY A 128 -42.06 -6.64 7.01
C GLY A 128 -42.33 -5.39 7.85
N PHE A 129 -41.29 -4.71 8.33
CA PHE A 129 -41.40 -3.40 9.00
C PHE A 129 -41.33 -2.20 8.02
N GLY A 130 -41.14 -2.47 6.72
CA GLY A 130 -41.24 -1.45 5.68
C GLY A 130 -42.70 -1.09 5.40
N GLY A 131 -43.06 0.18 5.54
CA GLY A 131 -44.40 0.68 5.22
C GLY A 131 -44.82 0.31 3.79
N SER A 132 -46.05 -0.16 3.66
CA SER A 132 -46.73 -0.43 2.40
C SER A 132 -46.71 0.80 1.48
N LYS A 133 -45.78 0.83 0.51
CA LYS A 133 -46.13 1.32 -0.82
C LYS A 133 -46.64 0.12 -1.59
N SER A 134 -47.96 -0.09 -1.50
CA SER A 134 -48.69 -1.07 -2.30
C SER A 134 -48.37 -0.85 -3.78
N ARG A 135 -47.97 -1.95 -4.43
CA ARG A 135 -48.07 -2.14 -5.87
C ARG A 135 -49.54 -2.02 -6.27
N GLU A 136 -49.89 -1.03 -7.07
CA GLU A 136 -51.02 -1.10 -7.99
C GLU A 136 -50.59 -0.50 -9.34
N ASP A 137 -51.05 -1.16 -10.39
CA ASP A 137 -50.78 -0.95 -11.81
C ASP A 137 -51.27 0.42 -12.33
N GLY A 138 -50.78 0.77 -13.52
CA GLY A 138 -50.84 2.08 -14.15
C GLY A 138 -52.21 2.78 -14.21
N LYS A 139 -52.17 4.10 -14.06
CA LYS A 139 -52.79 5.09 -14.94
C LYS A 139 -52.31 6.51 -14.61
N ASP A 140 -52.34 7.34 -15.66
CA ASP A 140 -51.76 8.69 -15.80
C ASP A 140 -52.12 9.70 -14.69
N PRO A 141 -51.28 10.71 -14.41
CA PRO A 141 -51.63 11.79 -13.51
C PRO A 141 -52.22 12.96 -14.30
N GLU A 142 -53.55 13.07 -14.36
CA GLU A 142 -54.23 14.32 -14.68
C GLU A 142 -55.23 14.68 -13.58
N ASN A 143 -55.02 15.88 -13.01
CA ASN A 143 -55.95 16.67 -12.19
C ASN A 143 -56.54 16.05 -10.91
N ALA A 144 -56.16 16.59 -9.75
CA ALA A 144 -57.08 17.38 -8.91
C ALA A 144 -56.45 17.77 -7.55
N THR A 145 -56.23 19.07 -7.41
CA THR A 145 -56.74 19.91 -6.31
C THR A 145 -56.23 19.68 -4.88
N GLU A 146 -55.61 20.76 -4.38
CA GLU A 146 -55.39 21.06 -2.98
C GLU A 146 -56.62 20.78 -2.11
N SER A 147 -56.44 20.00 -1.04
CA SER A 147 -57.26 20.16 0.16
C SER A 147 -56.39 20.06 1.40
N ASN A 148 -56.24 21.21 2.06
CA ASN A 148 -55.71 21.32 3.41
C ASN A 148 -56.70 20.64 4.37
N GLY A 149 -56.37 19.44 4.81
CA GLY A 149 -57.04 18.74 5.90
C GLY A 149 -56.05 18.43 7.00
N SER A 150 -55.90 19.35 7.95
CA SER A 150 -55.26 19.13 9.25
C SER A 150 -56.03 18.04 10.00
N GLY A 151 -55.72 16.78 9.72
CA GLY A 151 -56.10 15.62 10.51
C GLY A 151 -54.89 15.14 11.30
N THR A 152 -54.72 15.67 12.51
CA THR A 152 -53.88 15.06 13.54
C THR A 152 -54.37 13.63 13.78
N GLN A 153 -53.75 12.66 13.10
CA GLN A 153 -53.88 11.25 13.49
C GLN A 153 -53.02 11.03 14.73
N GLU A 154 -53.70 10.71 15.81
CA GLU A 154 -53.17 10.42 17.13
C GLU A 154 -52.04 9.37 17.05
N MET A 155 -50.85 9.78 17.46
CA MET A 155 -49.75 8.88 17.76
C MET A 155 -50.10 8.01 18.97
N ASN A 156 -50.58 6.80 18.73
CA ASN A 156 -50.34 5.71 19.66
C ASN A 156 -48.89 5.24 19.47
N GLY A 157 -47.99 5.87 20.22
CA GLY A 157 -46.54 5.67 20.20
C GLY A 157 -46.10 4.35 20.83
N ALA A 158 -46.30 3.23 20.11
CA ALA A 158 -45.62 1.98 20.40
C ALA A 158 -44.74 1.60 19.20
N LEU A 159 -43.43 1.57 19.42
CA LEU A 159 -42.47 1.08 18.41
C LEU A 159 -42.76 -0.40 18.10
N PRO A 160 -42.55 -0.85 16.85
CA PRO A 160 -42.73 -2.25 16.50
C PRO A 160 -41.74 -3.13 17.28
N ARG A 161 -42.23 -4.26 17.82
CA ARG A 161 -41.43 -5.17 18.62
C ARG A 161 -40.82 -6.29 17.78
N LEU A 162 -39.61 -6.70 18.12
CA LEU A 162 -38.88 -7.82 17.52
C LEU A 162 -38.38 -8.76 18.61
N THR A 163 -38.55 -10.07 18.42
CA THR A 163 -37.95 -11.07 19.30
C THR A 163 -36.64 -11.56 18.71
N VAL A 164 -35.57 -11.50 19.50
CA VAL A 164 -34.22 -11.89 19.09
C VAL A 164 -33.80 -13.11 19.90
N HIS A 165 -33.42 -14.19 19.21
CA HIS A 165 -32.89 -15.40 19.82
C HIS A 165 -31.44 -15.62 19.38
N VAL A 166 -30.56 -16.03 20.28
CA VAL A 166 -29.26 -16.57 19.85
C VAL A 166 -29.47 -17.97 19.33
N GLN A 167 -28.93 -18.22 18.14
CA GLN A 167 -28.99 -19.53 17.53
C GLN A 167 -27.73 -19.74 16.70
N GLU A 168 -26.95 -20.76 17.06
CA GLU A 168 -25.85 -21.25 16.25
C GLU A 168 -26.42 -21.96 15.02
N ILE A 169 -26.01 -21.50 13.83
CA ILE A 169 -26.42 -22.09 12.55
C ILE A 169 -25.23 -22.80 11.91
N PRO A 170 -25.46 -23.89 11.16
CA PRO A 170 -24.38 -24.64 10.54
C PRO A 170 -23.67 -23.84 9.45
N LYS A 171 -22.42 -24.21 9.22
CA LYS A 171 -21.60 -23.70 8.12
C LYS A 171 -22.20 -24.13 6.77
N GLY A 172 -22.38 -23.16 5.88
CA GLY A 172 -22.87 -23.40 4.53
C GLY A 172 -21.87 -24.18 3.69
N THR A 173 -22.37 -25.06 2.82
CA THR A 173 -21.56 -25.75 1.79
C THR A 173 -22.06 -25.47 0.38
N TYR A 174 -23.35 -25.19 0.20
CA TYR A 174 -23.95 -24.92 -1.10
C TYR A 174 -25.13 -23.94 -0.98
N VAL A 175 -25.24 -23.04 -1.96
CA VAL A 175 -26.35 -22.11 -2.11
C VAL A 175 -26.84 -22.12 -3.57
N LYS A 176 -28.15 -22.17 -3.73
CA LYS A 176 -28.85 -22.06 -5.01
C LYS A 176 -29.51 -20.69 -5.11
N LEU A 177 -29.06 -19.89 -6.07
CA LEU A 177 -29.56 -18.54 -6.32
C LEU A 177 -30.34 -18.51 -7.64
N ARG A 178 -31.46 -17.78 -7.68
CA ARG A 178 -32.21 -17.51 -8.91
C ARG A 178 -32.24 -16.01 -9.22
N PRO A 179 -31.75 -15.55 -10.38
CA PRO A 179 -31.81 -14.14 -10.75
C PRO A 179 -33.25 -13.76 -11.10
N LEU A 180 -33.72 -12.64 -10.57
CA LEU A 180 -35.06 -12.11 -10.88
C LEU A 180 -35.10 -11.35 -12.22
N GLU A 181 -33.95 -10.99 -12.79
CA GLU A 181 -33.81 -10.17 -14.01
C GLU A 181 -32.98 -10.88 -15.09
N ALA A 182 -33.27 -10.62 -16.37
CA ALA A 182 -32.57 -11.22 -17.52
C ALA A 182 -31.24 -10.51 -17.82
N GLY A 183 -30.26 -11.24 -18.38
CA GLY A 183 -28.96 -10.66 -18.78
C GLY A 183 -27.85 -10.78 -17.73
N TYR A 184 -27.94 -11.77 -16.84
CA TYR A 184 -26.88 -12.09 -15.89
C TYR A 184 -25.69 -12.77 -16.61
N ASP A 185 -24.47 -12.26 -16.43
CA ASP A 185 -23.25 -12.80 -17.04
C ASP A 185 -22.40 -13.57 -16.01
N PRO A 186 -22.25 -14.91 -16.10
CA PRO A 186 -21.53 -15.76 -15.14
C PRO A 186 -20.16 -15.26 -14.68
N GLU A 187 -19.42 -14.57 -15.55
CA GLU A 187 -18.04 -14.13 -15.25
C GLU A 187 -18.00 -12.81 -14.46
N ASP A 188 -18.92 -11.88 -14.71
CA ASP A 188 -18.89 -10.53 -14.12
C ASP A 188 -19.41 -10.51 -12.67
N TRP A 189 -20.41 -11.32 -12.34
CA TRP A 189 -21.04 -11.25 -11.00
C TRP A 189 -20.40 -12.14 -9.95
N LYS A 190 -19.58 -13.14 -10.31
CA LYS A 190 -19.01 -14.07 -9.30
C LYS A 190 -18.15 -13.34 -8.27
N ALA A 191 -17.24 -12.48 -8.74
CA ALA A 191 -16.37 -11.69 -7.87
C ALA A 191 -17.17 -10.64 -7.08
N LEU A 192 -18.14 -9.98 -7.72
CA LEU A 192 -19.02 -9.00 -7.07
C LEU A 192 -19.87 -9.63 -5.96
N LEU A 193 -20.46 -10.79 -6.24
CA LEU A 193 -21.25 -11.57 -5.29
C LEU A 193 -20.39 -12.03 -4.12
N GLU A 194 -19.20 -12.58 -4.39
CA GLU A 194 -18.28 -13.04 -3.33
C GLU A 194 -17.86 -11.90 -2.40
N GLN A 195 -17.40 -10.78 -2.98
CA GLN A 195 -17.01 -9.61 -2.21
C GLN A 195 -18.19 -9.06 -1.40
N TYR A 196 -19.36 -8.92 -2.03
CA TYR A 196 -20.53 -8.33 -1.39
C TYR A 196 -21.07 -9.21 -0.26
N LEU A 197 -21.08 -10.53 -0.42
CA LEU A 197 -21.46 -11.48 0.62
C LEU A 197 -20.46 -11.45 1.78
N ARG A 198 -19.15 -11.44 1.50
CA ARG A 198 -18.10 -11.40 2.53
C ARG A 198 -18.18 -10.14 3.40
N ASP A 199 -18.38 -8.98 2.79
CA ASP A 199 -18.35 -7.70 3.50
C ASP A 199 -19.66 -7.42 4.26
N ASN A 200 -20.80 -7.85 3.71
CA ASN A 200 -22.11 -7.40 4.20
C ASN A 200 -22.96 -8.51 4.85
N TYR A 201 -22.70 -9.79 4.56
CA TYR A 201 -23.54 -10.91 5.02
C TYR A 201 -22.79 -11.89 5.92
N THR A 202 -23.36 -12.21 7.08
CA THR A 202 -22.91 -13.28 7.98
C THR A 202 -23.71 -14.57 7.76
N THR A 203 -24.98 -14.43 7.40
CA THR A 203 -25.95 -15.50 7.32
C THR A 203 -26.78 -15.36 6.04
N LEU A 204 -27.23 -16.49 5.48
CA LEU A 204 -28.23 -16.51 4.41
C LEU A 204 -29.46 -17.27 4.89
N THR A 205 -30.64 -16.69 4.69
CA THR A 205 -31.93 -17.29 5.00
C THR A 205 -32.61 -17.75 3.70
N ASN A 206 -33.21 -18.94 3.72
CA ASN A 206 -33.90 -19.47 2.54
C ASN A 206 -35.17 -18.65 2.20
N GLY A 207 -35.42 -18.40 0.92
CA GLY A 207 -36.58 -17.62 0.44
C GLY A 207 -36.40 -16.10 0.45
N GLU A 208 -35.26 -15.59 0.91
CA GLU A 208 -34.97 -14.15 0.92
C GLU A 208 -34.40 -13.65 -0.41
N VAL A 209 -34.63 -12.37 -0.72
CA VAL A 209 -34.14 -11.73 -1.94
C VAL A 209 -32.92 -10.87 -1.64
N LEU A 210 -31.76 -11.31 -2.12
CA LEU A 210 -30.50 -10.58 -2.04
C LEU A 210 -30.46 -9.50 -3.13
N ALA A 211 -30.27 -8.24 -2.75
CA ALA A 211 -30.06 -7.14 -3.67
C ALA A 211 -28.58 -6.71 -3.62
N ILE A 212 -27.89 -6.86 -4.75
CA ILE A 212 -26.47 -6.61 -4.90
C ILE A 212 -26.30 -5.37 -5.79
N PRO A 213 -25.67 -4.29 -5.29
CA PRO A 213 -25.39 -3.11 -6.09
C PRO A 213 -24.31 -3.42 -7.14
N ALA A 214 -24.59 -3.06 -8.40
CA ALA A 214 -23.66 -3.17 -9.52
C ALA A 214 -23.65 -1.86 -10.31
N GLY A 215 -22.75 -0.94 -9.95
CA GLY A 215 -22.69 0.39 -10.56
C GLY A 215 -23.95 1.21 -10.25
N LYS A 216 -24.74 1.52 -11.29
CA LYS A 216 -26.01 2.26 -11.17
C LYS A 216 -27.23 1.36 -10.96
N ASP A 217 -27.08 0.05 -11.15
CA ASP A 217 -28.17 -0.93 -11.11
C ASP A 217 -28.06 -1.87 -9.90
N PHE A 218 -29.12 -2.64 -9.63
CA PHE A 218 -29.16 -3.63 -8.55
C PHE A 218 -29.52 -5.01 -9.11
N PHE A 219 -28.63 -5.98 -8.96
CA PHE A 219 -28.96 -7.38 -9.25
C PHE A 219 -29.71 -8.00 -8.09
N ARG A 220 -30.86 -8.61 -8.40
CA ARG A 220 -31.71 -9.25 -7.40
C ARG A 220 -31.70 -10.76 -7.56
N PHE A 221 -31.27 -11.47 -6.53
CA PHE A 221 -31.21 -12.92 -6.48
C PHE A 221 -32.13 -13.47 -5.38
N LEU A 222 -32.98 -14.41 -5.73
CA LEU A 222 -33.76 -15.19 -4.77
C LEU A 222 -32.92 -16.37 -4.27
N VAL A 223 -32.82 -16.54 -2.95
CA VAL A 223 -32.23 -17.73 -2.33
C VAL A 223 -33.28 -18.85 -2.37
N ASP A 224 -33.06 -19.87 -3.20
CA ASP A 224 -34.04 -20.96 -3.42
C ASP A 224 -33.68 -22.25 -2.67
N GLY A 225 -32.40 -22.47 -2.36
CA GLY A 225 -31.96 -23.68 -1.66
C GLY A 225 -30.61 -23.53 -0.98
N LEU A 226 -30.48 -24.15 0.19
CA LEU A 226 -29.28 -24.12 1.04
C LEU A 226 -28.88 -25.54 1.44
N LYS A 227 -27.57 -25.81 1.58
CA LYS A 227 -27.05 -27.02 2.23
C LYS A 227 -26.04 -26.66 3.33
N PRO A 228 -26.08 -27.33 4.50
CA PRO A 228 -27.05 -28.35 4.94
C PRO A 228 -28.49 -27.82 5.00
N ASN A 229 -29.48 -28.72 4.87
CA ASN A 229 -30.88 -28.38 4.58
C ASN A 229 -31.60 -27.81 5.83
N GLU A 230 -31.22 -26.60 6.23
CA GLU A 230 -31.78 -25.82 7.34
C GLU A 230 -32.34 -24.47 6.85
N GLU A 231 -33.12 -23.78 7.70
CA GLU A 231 -33.74 -22.48 7.37
C GLU A 231 -32.71 -21.39 7.03
N ALA A 232 -31.48 -21.51 7.53
CA ALA A 232 -30.36 -20.61 7.25
C ALA A 232 -28.99 -21.29 7.36
N ILE A 233 -27.97 -20.66 6.75
CA ILE A 233 -26.56 -21.09 6.81
C ILE A 233 -25.63 -19.93 7.19
N SER A 234 -24.49 -20.24 7.81
CA SER A 234 -23.41 -19.29 8.07
C SER A 234 -22.41 -19.21 6.91
N LEU A 235 -22.04 -17.97 6.54
CA LEU A 235 -21.06 -17.63 5.49
C LEU A 235 -19.65 -17.36 6.03
N VAL A 236 -19.45 -17.43 7.34
CA VAL A 236 -18.18 -17.05 7.98
C VAL A 236 -17.21 -18.23 7.98
N ASP A 237 -16.00 -18.00 7.46
CA ASP A 237 -14.92 -19.00 7.33
C ASP A 237 -15.39 -20.29 6.63
N THR A 238 -16.12 -20.13 5.52
CA THR A 238 -16.64 -21.23 4.70
C THR A 238 -16.43 -21.00 3.21
N ASP A 239 -16.06 -22.08 2.52
CA ASP A 239 -16.08 -22.15 1.07
C ASP A 239 -17.44 -22.71 0.64
N ILE A 240 -18.24 -21.91 -0.07
CA ILE A 240 -19.60 -22.26 -0.48
C ILE A 240 -19.67 -22.38 -1.99
N GLU A 241 -20.24 -23.48 -2.46
CA GLU A 241 -20.58 -23.67 -3.87
C GLU A 241 -21.84 -22.88 -4.22
N VAL A 242 -21.74 -21.93 -5.16
CA VAL A 242 -22.86 -21.13 -5.64
C VAL A 242 -23.32 -21.69 -6.98
N ASP A 243 -24.60 -22.05 -7.06
CA ASP A 243 -25.25 -22.52 -8.28
C ASP A 243 -26.38 -21.57 -8.67
N ILE A 244 -26.47 -21.23 -9.96
CA ILE A 244 -27.44 -20.26 -10.47
C ILE A 244 -28.34 -20.92 -11.50
N GLU A 245 -29.64 -20.95 -11.20
CA GLU A 245 -30.66 -21.40 -12.14
C GLU A 245 -31.51 -20.23 -12.62
N PRO A 246 -31.82 -20.13 -13.92
CA PRO A 246 -32.77 -19.15 -14.43
C PRO A 246 -34.14 -19.34 -13.78
N LEU A 247 -34.85 -18.25 -13.53
CA LEU A 247 -36.21 -18.32 -13.00
C LEU A 247 -37.19 -18.90 -14.04
N ASN A 248 -37.03 -18.53 -15.33
CA ASN A 248 -37.88 -18.96 -16.44
C ASN A 248 -37.08 -19.27 -17.74
N GLU A 249 -37.63 -20.11 -18.63
CA GLU A 249 -37.00 -20.48 -19.92
C GLU A 249 -36.83 -19.29 -20.88
N GLU A 250 -37.77 -18.35 -20.87
CA GLU A 250 -37.72 -17.12 -21.69
C GLU A 250 -36.55 -16.21 -21.28
N GLN A 251 -36.34 -16.06 -19.96
CA GLN A 251 -35.22 -15.30 -19.38
C GLN A 251 -33.87 -15.93 -19.74
N ALA A 252 -33.79 -17.26 -19.77
CA ALA A 252 -32.58 -17.98 -20.19
C ALA A 252 -32.26 -17.72 -21.68
N ARG A 253 -33.27 -17.73 -22.56
CA ARG A 253 -33.10 -17.42 -24.00
C ARG A 253 -32.67 -15.98 -24.24
N GLU A 254 -33.28 -15.02 -23.56
CA GLU A 254 -32.91 -13.59 -23.66
C GLU A 254 -31.47 -13.36 -23.16
N THR A 255 -31.09 -14.02 -22.07
CA THR A 255 -29.73 -13.95 -21.51
C THR A 255 -28.70 -14.53 -22.49
N LEU A 256 -28.99 -15.68 -23.12
CA LEU A 256 -28.12 -16.25 -24.16
C LEU A 256 -28.00 -15.34 -25.39
N GLN A 257 -29.09 -14.67 -25.81
CA GLN A 257 -29.03 -13.71 -26.91
C GLN A 257 -28.16 -12.49 -26.55
N LYS A 258 -28.31 -11.96 -25.33
CA LYS A 258 -27.47 -10.85 -24.81
C LYS A 258 -26.00 -11.26 -24.72
N LEU A 259 -25.69 -12.47 -24.25
CA LEU A 259 -24.31 -12.99 -24.17
C LEU A 259 -23.69 -13.16 -25.57
N VAL A 260 -24.45 -13.66 -26.55
CA VAL A 260 -23.98 -13.78 -27.94
C VAL A 260 -23.77 -12.42 -28.60
N GLN A 261 -24.60 -11.42 -28.28
CA GLN A 261 -24.39 -10.05 -28.75
C GLN A 261 -23.17 -9.40 -28.08
N LYS A 262 -22.96 -9.62 -26.78
CA LYS A 262 -21.81 -9.11 -26.02
C LYS A 262 -20.50 -9.73 -26.51
N SER A 263 -20.47 -11.03 -26.79
CA SER A 263 -19.26 -11.72 -27.28
C SER A 263 -18.84 -11.28 -28.68
N LYS A 264 -19.79 -10.95 -29.57
CA LYS A 264 -19.47 -10.35 -30.88
C LYS A 264 -18.83 -8.96 -30.77
N LYS A 265 -19.20 -8.19 -29.74
CA LYS A 265 -18.72 -6.83 -29.49
C LYS A 265 -17.52 -6.77 -28.52
N ALA A 266 -16.96 -7.91 -28.13
CA ALA A 266 -15.87 -7.96 -27.16
C ALA A 266 -14.61 -7.22 -27.65
N PRO A 267 -13.77 -6.68 -26.74
CA PRO A 267 -12.56 -5.98 -27.13
C PRO A 267 -11.63 -6.85 -27.97
N GLY A 268 -11.16 -6.33 -29.11
CA GLY A 268 -10.30 -7.03 -30.08
C GLY A 268 -11.04 -7.76 -31.21
N THR A 269 -12.38 -7.73 -31.26
CA THR A 269 -13.14 -8.20 -32.44
C THR A 269 -13.29 -7.11 -33.49
N THR A 270 -13.68 -7.47 -34.72
CA THR A 270 -13.89 -6.51 -35.83
C THR A 270 -15.00 -5.50 -35.55
N GLU A 271 -16.00 -5.88 -34.76
CA GLU A 271 -17.12 -5.01 -34.37
C GLU A 271 -16.94 -4.37 -32.98
N GLY A 272 -15.91 -4.76 -32.22
CA GLY A 272 -15.62 -4.25 -30.87
C GLY A 272 -14.54 -3.17 -30.84
N SER A 273 -14.33 -2.54 -29.68
CA SER A 273 -13.19 -1.65 -29.47
C SER A 273 -11.87 -2.45 -29.48
N SER A 274 -10.75 -1.80 -29.79
CA SER A 274 -9.43 -2.41 -29.66
C SER A 274 -9.16 -2.81 -28.20
N ALA A 275 -8.43 -3.91 -28.00
CA ALA A 275 -8.03 -4.38 -26.67
C ALA A 275 -7.03 -3.43 -25.96
N GLY A 276 -6.42 -2.49 -26.71
CA GLY A 276 -5.36 -1.62 -26.19
C GLY A 276 -4.04 -2.36 -26.05
N GLY A 277 -3.16 -1.88 -25.17
CA GLY A 277 -1.91 -2.57 -24.86
C GLY A 277 -0.71 -1.67 -24.60
N LYS A 278 0.50 -2.24 -24.67
CA LYS A 278 1.74 -1.50 -24.49
C LYS A 278 2.07 -0.71 -25.75
N ILE A 279 2.38 0.57 -25.59
CA ILE A 279 2.80 1.45 -26.69
C ILE A 279 4.28 1.78 -26.55
N ASN A 280 4.94 1.93 -27.69
CA ASN A 280 6.35 2.28 -27.75
C ASN A 280 6.55 3.71 -28.21
N TYR A 281 7.70 4.24 -27.82
CA TYR A 281 8.18 5.55 -28.24
C TYR A 281 8.34 5.62 -29.77
N ASP A 282 7.82 6.69 -30.41
CA ASP A 282 7.86 6.97 -31.85
C ASP A 282 7.13 5.97 -32.79
N THR A 283 6.37 5.02 -32.24
CA THR A 283 5.52 4.14 -33.05
C THR A 283 4.13 4.76 -33.24
N ASN A 284 3.56 4.58 -34.44
CA ASN A 284 2.19 4.95 -34.70
C ASN A 284 1.28 3.72 -34.51
N GLU A 285 0.39 3.81 -33.53
CA GLU A 285 -0.50 2.73 -33.12
C GLU A 285 -1.90 2.99 -33.70
N ALA A 286 -2.36 2.09 -34.58
CA ALA A 286 -3.70 2.16 -35.13
C ALA A 286 -4.68 1.40 -34.22
N GLY A 287 -5.82 2.00 -33.93
CA GLY A 287 -6.84 1.42 -33.06
C GLY A 287 -8.25 1.79 -33.50
N GLN A 288 -9.24 1.17 -32.85
CA GLN A 288 -10.64 1.51 -33.03
C GLN A 288 -11.37 1.56 -31.68
N VAL A 289 -12.33 2.47 -31.52
CA VAL A 289 -13.09 2.63 -30.27
C VAL A 289 -14.57 2.83 -30.54
N ARG A 290 -15.44 2.14 -29.82
CA ARG A 290 -16.88 2.40 -29.90
C ARG A 290 -17.25 3.65 -29.11
N PRO A 291 -18.24 4.43 -29.56
CA PRO A 291 -18.84 5.51 -28.78
C PRO A 291 -19.22 5.02 -27.38
N GLY A 292 -18.83 5.78 -26.35
CA GLY A 292 -19.04 5.45 -24.92
C GLY A 292 -17.96 4.55 -24.31
N GLU A 293 -17.18 3.82 -25.13
CA GLU A 293 -16.12 2.91 -24.66
C GLU A 293 -14.73 3.59 -24.60
N TYR A 294 -13.80 2.91 -23.93
CA TYR A 294 -12.42 3.34 -23.75
C TYR A 294 -11.45 2.27 -24.25
N VAL A 295 -10.36 2.69 -24.88
CA VAL A 295 -9.20 1.84 -25.18
C VAL A 295 -8.01 2.35 -24.38
N ASP A 296 -7.45 1.47 -23.55
CA ASP A 296 -6.37 1.81 -22.62
C ASP A 296 -5.00 1.33 -23.14
N TYR A 297 -4.02 2.22 -23.13
CA TYR A 297 -2.64 1.97 -23.51
C TYR A 297 -1.69 2.28 -22.36
N SER A 298 -0.53 1.61 -22.31
CA SER A 298 0.52 1.88 -21.33
C SER A 298 1.89 2.15 -21.97
N LEU A 299 2.51 3.25 -21.57
CA LEU A 299 3.88 3.60 -21.91
C LEU A 299 4.78 3.37 -20.68
N GLU A 300 5.53 2.28 -20.69
CA GLU A 300 6.38 1.87 -19.55
C GLU A 300 7.82 2.38 -19.67
N GLN A 301 8.28 2.67 -20.89
CA GLN A 301 9.66 3.04 -21.17
C GLN A 301 9.71 4.31 -22.03
N TRP A 302 10.32 5.37 -21.50
CA TRP A 302 10.56 6.63 -22.19
C TRP A 302 11.78 7.34 -21.61
N ASP A 303 12.30 8.34 -22.32
CA ASP A 303 13.35 9.21 -21.81
C ASP A 303 12.78 10.25 -20.83
N ARG A 304 13.16 10.16 -19.56
CA ARG A 304 12.69 11.06 -18.50
C ARG A 304 13.30 12.46 -18.56
N ALA A 305 14.28 12.70 -19.43
CA ALA A 305 14.90 14.00 -19.61
C ALA A 305 14.24 14.84 -20.72
N VAL A 306 13.22 14.30 -21.41
CA VAL A 306 12.63 14.92 -22.60
C VAL A 306 11.14 15.12 -22.42
N ASP A 307 10.64 16.21 -22.99
CA ASP A 307 9.20 16.52 -23.06
C ASP A 307 8.49 15.54 -24.01
N LEU A 308 7.29 15.12 -23.64
CA LEU A 308 6.49 14.16 -24.41
C LEU A 308 5.30 14.86 -25.08
N GLU A 309 5.01 14.47 -26.31
CA GLU A 309 3.79 14.85 -27.03
C GLU A 309 3.02 13.58 -27.44
N PHE A 310 1.77 13.51 -27.02
CA PHE A 310 0.81 12.50 -27.43
C PHE A 310 -0.09 13.10 -28.50
N GLU A 311 -0.08 12.53 -29.70
CA GLU A 311 -0.90 12.96 -30.83
C GLU A 311 -1.91 11.86 -31.18
N LEU A 312 -3.20 12.20 -31.17
CA LEU A 312 -4.29 11.30 -31.54
C LEU A 312 -5.04 11.88 -32.73
N THR A 313 -5.14 11.13 -33.82
CA THR A 313 -5.83 11.55 -35.05
C THR A 313 -7.00 10.63 -35.34
N ALA A 314 -8.20 11.20 -35.46
CA ALA A 314 -9.39 10.48 -35.94
C ALA A 314 -9.27 10.25 -37.46
N LEU A 315 -9.52 9.03 -37.93
CA LEU A 315 -9.47 8.69 -39.36
C LEU A 315 -10.82 8.91 -40.07
N GLU A 316 -11.91 8.99 -39.29
CA GLU A 316 -13.25 9.26 -39.80
C GLU A 316 -13.63 10.73 -39.65
N ILE A 317 -14.29 11.27 -40.67
CA ILE A 317 -14.79 12.65 -40.68
C ILE A 317 -16.09 12.70 -39.85
N ASP A 318 -16.27 13.75 -39.07
CA ASP A 318 -17.49 14.04 -38.27
C ASP A 318 -17.74 13.20 -37.01
N LYS A 319 -16.74 12.48 -36.50
CA LYS A 319 -16.86 11.79 -35.22
C LYS A 319 -15.74 12.19 -34.25
N ASP A 320 -16.11 12.42 -32.99
CA ASP A 320 -15.22 12.96 -31.97
C ASP A 320 -14.64 11.86 -31.08
N ILE A 321 -13.34 11.92 -30.85
CA ILE A 321 -12.59 11.08 -29.92
C ILE A 321 -11.89 11.97 -28.89
N ASP A 322 -11.74 11.48 -27.66
CA ASP A 322 -11.04 12.18 -26.58
C ASP A 322 -9.74 11.43 -26.22
N LEU A 323 -8.74 12.20 -25.80
CA LEU A 323 -7.44 11.70 -25.36
C LEU A 323 -7.21 12.06 -23.89
N PHE A 324 -6.92 11.06 -23.07
CA PHE A 324 -6.58 11.22 -21.66
C PHE A 324 -5.23 10.58 -21.35
N VAL A 325 -4.43 11.23 -20.52
CA VAL A 325 -3.13 10.72 -20.05
C VAL A 325 -3.02 10.89 -18.55
N THR A 326 -2.66 9.82 -17.85
CA THR A 326 -2.46 9.83 -16.40
C THR A 326 -1.21 9.06 -16.01
N PRO A 327 -0.34 9.63 -15.15
CA PRO A 327 0.79 8.90 -14.59
C PRO A 327 0.37 7.74 -13.69
N PHE A 328 0.97 6.58 -13.91
CA PHE A 328 0.86 5.41 -13.05
C PHE A 328 1.98 5.40 -12.02
N GLY A 329 1.67 5.20 -10.74
CA GLY A 329 2.72 5.03 -9.73
C GLY A 329 2.15 4.75 -8.35
N ALA A 330 2.97 4.92 -7.31
CA ALA A 330 2.55 4.72 -5.93
C ALA A 330 1.36 5.64 -5.54
N LYS A 331 1.38 6.89 -5.99
CA LYS A 331 0.38 7.92 -5.63
C LYS A 331 -0.87 7.92 -6.50
N HIS A 332 -0.90 7.16 -7.61
CA HIS A 332 -2.07 7.07 -8.49
C HIS A 332 -2.05 5.75 -9.24
N ARG A 333 -3.06 4.91 -8.98
CA ARG A 333 -3.22 3.56 -9.59
C ARG A 333 -4.42 3.46 -10.53
N GLY A 334 -5.23 4.51 -10.64
CA GLY A 334 -6.38 4.58 -11.53
C GLY A 334 -5.99 4.63 -13.01
N LYS A 335 -6.90 4.20 -13.87
CA LYS A 335 -6.77 4.39 -15.32
C LYS A 335 -7.44 5.71 -15.72
N PRO A 336 -6.95 6.43 -16.75
CA PRO A 336 -7.53 7.67 -17.19
C PRO A 336 -8.99 7.50 -17.63
N ARG A 337 -9.90 8.30 -17.08
CA ARG A 337 -11.32 8.39 -17.48
C ARG A 337 -11.72 9.85 -17.64
N GLU A 338 -12.89 10.09 -18.24
CA GLU A 338 -13.43 11.45 -18.42
C GLU A 338 -13.42 12.26 -17.12
N ASP A 339 -13.81 11.66 -16.01
CA ASP A 339 -13.85 12.27 -14.68
C ASP A 339 -12.61 11.94 -13.82
N ASP A 340 -11.61 11.25 -14.35
CA ASP A 340 -10.44 10.78 -13.59
C ASP A 340 -9.20 10.77 -14.48
N HIS A 341 -8.70 11.95 -14.84
CA HIS A 341 -7.50 12.11 -15.66
C HIS A 341 -6.65 13.30 -15.18
N VAL A 342 -5.34 13.22 -15.44
CA VAL A 342 -4.41 14.31 -15.10
C VAL A 342 -4.23 15.26 -16.28
N PHE A 343 -4.08 14.72 -17.48
CA PHE A 343 -4.01 15.50 -18.72
C PHE A 343 -5.09 15.01 -19.69
N GLY A 344 -5.78 15.93 -20.35
CA GLY A 344 -6.84 15.60 -21.29
C GLY A 344 -6.99 16.65 -22.39
N ASP A 345 -7.43 16.22 -23.57
CA ASP A 345 -7.82 17.10 -24.68
C ASP A 345 -9.24 16.76 -25.14
N PHE A 346 -10.18 17.63 -24.75
CA PHE A 346 -11.61 17.55 -25.08
C PHE A 346 -12.00 18.37 -26.31
N SER A 347 -11.03 18.91 -27.05
CA SER A 347 -11.33 19.77 -28.19
C SER A 347 -12.19 19.04 -29.23
N THR A 348 -12.61 19.72 -30.29
CA THR A 348 -13.34 19.09 -31.42
C THR A 348 -12.52 19.09 -32.71
N ARG A 349 -11.20 19.30 -32.57
CA ARG A 349 -10.23 19.17 -33.66
C ARG A 349 -10.08 17.71 -34.06
N SER A 350 -9.86 17.43 -35.34
CA SER A 350 -9.59 16.05 -35.83
C SER A 350 -8.35 15.42 -35.20
N THR A 351 -7.41 16.26 -34.79
CA THR A 351 -6.17 15.87 -34.13
C THR A 351 -6.14 16.46 -32.72
N LYS A 352 -5.99 15.58 -31.71
CA LYS A 352 -5.77 15.91 -30.30
C LYS A 352 -4.30 15.89 -29.98
N ARG A 353 -3.87 16.81 -29.12
CA ARG A 353 -2.46 16.89 -28.68
C ARG A 353 -2.36 17.17 -27.19
N VAL A 354 -1.69 16.28 -26.48
CA VAL A 354 -1.34 16.46 -25.06
C VAL A 354 0.18 16.55 -24.94
N LYS A 355 0.67 17.71 -24.47
CA LYS A 355 2.09 17.95 -24.22
C LYS A 355 2.38 17.87 -22.72
N ILE A 356 3.33 17.03 -22.34
CA ILE A 356 3.74 16.83 -20.96
C ILE A 356 5.22 17.17 -20.85
N ARG A 357 5.56 18.14 -19.99
CA ARG A 357 6.97 18.52 -19.78
C ARG A 357 7.64 17.55 -18.83
N HIS A 358 8.92 17.28 -19.02
CA HIS A 358 9.70 16.44 -18.11
C HIS A 358 9.77 16.99 -16.68
N THR A 359 9.62 18.32 -16.51
CA THR A 359 9.61 19.00 -15.20
C THR A 359 8.28 18.91 -14.45
N ASN A 360 7.25 18.28 -15.03
CA ASN A 360 5.96 18.13 -14.37
C ASN A 360 6.09 17.32 -13.08
N ALA A 361 5.56 17.84 -11.96
CA ALA A 361 5.63 17.18 -10.65
C ALA A 361 4.93 15.82 -10.66
N GLU A 362 3.93 15.65 -11.53
CA GLU A 362 3.16 14.42 -11.67
C GLU A 362 4.00 13.25 -12.24
N LEU A 363 5.14 13.53 -12.89
CA LEU A 363 6.05 12.53 -13.46
C LEU A 363 7.12 12.02 -12.47
N GLU A 364 7.37 12.71 -11.35
CA GLU A 364 8.48 12.41 -10.44
C GLU A 364 8.43 10.98 -9.89
N SER A 365 7.24 10.51 -9.52
CA SER A 365 7.00 9.16 -9.02
C SER A 365 6.31 8.23 -10.04
N ALA A 366 6.28 8.61 -11.32
CA ALA A 366 5.60 7.84 -12.35
C ALA A 366 6.43 6.61 -12.75
N GLU A 367 5.87 5.41 -12.62
CA GLU A 367 6.41 4.15 -13.11
C GLU A 367 6.10 3.95 -14.61
N ALA A 368 4.89 4.34 -15.02
CA ALA A 368 4.40 4.28 -16.39
C ALA A 368 3.45 5.45 -16.67
N LEU A 369 3.08 5.66 -17.94
CA LEU A 369 2.00 6.57 -18.32
C LEU A 369 0.86 5.76 -18.95
N TRP A 370 -0.35 5.88 -18.40
CA TRP A 370 -1.55 5.35 -19.04
C TRP A 370 -2.13 6.38 -19.99
N VAL A 371 -2.53 5.92 -21.17
CA VAL A 371 -3.19 6.72 -22.19
C VAL A 371 -4.52 6.06 -22.50
N SER A 372 -5.62 6.79 -22.37
CA SER A 372 -6.95 6.27 -22.70
C SER A 372 -7.54 7.08 -23.83
N VAL A 373 -8.01 6.37 -24.85
CA VAL A 373 -8.75 6.93 -25.99
C VAL A 373 -10.22 6.61 -25.78
N ARG A 374 -11.09 7.62 -25.84
CA ARG A 374 -12.54 7.46 -25.67
C ARG A 374 -13.26 7.84 -26.95
N GLY A 375 -14.26 7.04 -27.35
CA GLY A 375 -15.24 7.45 -28.35
C GLY A 375 -16.29 8.34 -27.70
N TYR A 376 -16.42 9.60 -28.12
CA TYR A 376 -17.45 10.48 -27.57
C TYR A 376 -18.85 9.99 -27.98
N GLU A 377 -19.80 10.02 -27.04
CA GLU A 377 -21.19 9.61 -27.25
C GLU A 377 -22.11 10.81 -26.96
N GLU A 378 -22.99 11.12 -27.91
CA GLU A 378 -24.06 12.11 -27.70
C GLU A 378 -25.22 11.46 -26.95
N HIS A 379 -25.72 12.14 -25.92
CA HIS A 379 -26.64 11.61 -24.91
C HIS A 379 -28.05 11.20 -25.42
N ASP A 380 -28.31 11.28 -26.73
CA ASP A 380 -29.62 11.10 -27.39
C ASP A 380 -29.64 10.02 -28.51
N GLN A 381 -28.54 9.30 -28.75
CA GLN A 381 -28.49 8.25 -29.79
C GLN A 381 -28.33 6.85 -29.17
N ASP A 382 -29.10 5.87 -29.65
CA ASP A 382 -28.99 4.47 -29.22
C ASP A 382 -27.56 3.93 -29.45
N ALA A 383 -26.77 3.84 -28.37
CA ALA A 383 -25.39 3.34 -28.35
C ALA A 383 -25.24 1.95 -28.98
N GLN A 384 -26.29 1.13 -28.93
CA GLN A 384 -26.24 -0.28 -29.32
C GLN A 384 -25.98 -0.54 -30.82
N GLY A 385 -26.02 0.48 -31.69
CA GLY A 385 -25.89 0.33 -33.15
C GLY A 385 -24.68 0.99 -33.84
N GLN A 386 -23.89 1.82 -33.16
CA GLN A 386 -22.85 2.61 -33.83
C GLN A 386 -21.56 1.81 -34.11
N ALA A 387 -21.00 2.01 -35.31
CA ALA A 387 -19.75 1.38 -35.75
C ALA A 387 -18.53 1.94 -35.00
N PRO A 388 -17.48 1.13 -34.76
CA PRO A 388 -16.26 1.58 -34.09
C PRO A 388 -15.52 2.65 -34.90
N LEU A 389 -14.93 3.61 -34.19
CA LEU A 389 -14.20 4.77 -34.68
C LEU A 389 -12.73 4.43 -34.87
N ALA A 390 -12.22 4.43 -36.10
CA ALA A 390 -10.80 4.22 -36.35
C ALA A 390 -9.96 5.47 -36.02
N TYR A 391 -8.82 5.27 -35.35
CA TYR A 391 -7.89 6.33 -34.98
C TYR A 391 -6.42 5.88 -35.07
N SER A 392 -5.53 6.87 -34.99
CA SER A 392 -4.08 6.72 -34.99
C SER A 392 -3.50 7.46 -33.78
N LEU A 393 -2.77 6.76 -32.90
CA LEU A 393 -2.14 7.30 -31.71
C LEU A 393 -0.61 7.26 -31.84
N ARG A 394 0.07 8.37 -31.56
CA ARG A 394 1.53 8.47 -31.60
C ARG A 394 2.06 9.18 -30.35
N VAL A 395 3.22 8.73 -29.87
CA VAL A 395 3.99 9.39 -28.81
C VAL A 395 5.36 9.78 -29.35
N SER A 396 5.75 11.04 -29.20
CA SER A 396 7.02 11.56 -29.71
C SER A 396 7.67 12.57 -28.75
N PRO A 397 9.02 12.74 -28.78
CA PRO A 397 9.69 13.82 -28.07
C PRO A 397 9.28 15.17 -28.64
N VAL A 398 9.10 16.16 -27.76
CA VAL A 398 9.08 17.55 -28.18
C VAL A 398 10.52 17.99 -28.44
N ASN A 399 10.96 17.90 -29.69
CA ASN A 399 12.22 18.48 -30.11
C ASN A 399 12.06 20.02 -30.21
N ASP A 400 12.70 20.76 -29.30
CA ASP A 400 12.74 22.23 -29.31
C ASP A 400 13.45 22.83 -30.55
N VAL A 401 13.92 21.99 -31.49
CA VAL A 401 14.52 22.41 -32.77
C VAL A 401 13.46 22.77 -33.83
N SER A 402 12.18 22.88 -33.45
CA SER A 402 11.13 23.42 -34.33
C SER A 402 10.13 24.31 -33.58
N ALA A 403 10.63 25.14 -32.65
CA ALA A 403 9.90 26.33 -32.21
C ALA A 403 10.04 27.53 -33.18
N SER A 404 10.16 27.23 -34.48
CA SER A 404 9.78 28.14 -35.55
C SER A 404 8.91 27.35 -36.53
N SER A 405 7.65 27.78 -36.69
CA SER A 405 6.59 27.19 -37.53
C SER A 405 6.00 25.89 -36.95
N GLN A 406 4.78 25.82 -36.42
CA GLN A 406 3.53 26.33 -36.98
C GLN A 406 2.54 26.68 -35.85
N ALA A 407 2.58 27.93 -35.38
CA ALA A 407 1.30 28.63 -35.35
C ALA A 407 0.90 28.80 -36.81
N HIS A 408 -0.28 28.33 -37.21
CA HIS A 408 -0.95 28.85 -38.39
C HIS A 408 -1.21 30.35 -38.16
N SER A 409 -0.16 31.15 -38.30
CA SER A 409 -0.30 32.40 -39.01
C SER A 409 -0.71 31.99 -40.41
N ILE A 410 -1.94 32.36 -40.78
CA ILE A 410 -2.31 32.49 -42.19
C ILE A 410 -1.12 33.17 -42.86
N GLY A 411 -0.56 32.51 -43.87
CA GLY A 411 0.74 32.86 -44.42
C GLY A 411 0.91 34.37 -44.53
N GLU A 412 1.95 34.89 -43.90
CA GLU A 412 2.56 36.07 -44.46
C GLU A 412 3.21 35.62 -45.77
N GLU A 413 2.39 35.51 -46.81
CA GLU A 413 2.88 35.70 -48.17
C GLU A 413 3.68 37.00 -48.12
N SER A 414 4.98 36.86 -48.38
CA SER A 414 5.84 37.99 -48.66
C SER A 414 5.16 38.73 -49.81
N LEU A 415 4.59 39.88 -49.49
CA LEU A 415 3.89 40.71 -50.47
C LEU A 415 4.88 40.95 -51.62
N GLY A 416 4.55 40.47 -52.81
CA GLY A 416 5.18 40.97 -54.01
C GLY A 416 5.00 42.49 -54.04
N PRO A 417 5.91 43.25 -54.67
CA PRO A 417 5.84 44.72 -54.69
C PRO A 417 4.53 45.30 -55.28
N ASP A 418 3.70 44.45 -55.90
CA ASP A 418 2.44 44.80 -56.56
C ASP A 418 1.19 44.07 -55.97
N ASP A 419 1.34 43.42 -54.81
CA ASP A 419 0.26 42.71 -54.10
C ASP A 419 -0.26 43.52 -52.90
N GLU A 420 -1.57 43.44 -52.64
CA GLU A 420 -2.24 44.04 -51.48
C GLU A 420 -3.08 42.97 -50.75
N ARG A 421 -3.11 43.01 -49.41
CA ARG A 421 -3.93 42.08 -48.61
C ARG A 421 -5.39 42.51 -48.62
N CYS A 422 -6.30 41.57 -48.88
CA CYS A 422 -7.73 41.82 -48.80
C CYS A 422 -8.20 42.00 -47.34
N ASN A 423 -8.94 43.08 -47.05
CA ASN A 423 -9.45 43.34 -45.69
C ASN A 423 -10.50 42.33 -45.19
N ASN A 424 -11.08 41.51 -46.07
CA ASN A 424 -12.14 40.56 -45.72
C ASN A 424 -11.65 39.10 -45.65
N CYS A 425 -10.90 38.62 -46.66
CA CYS A 425 -10.36 37.24 -46.63
C CYS A 425 -8.88 37.14 -46.27
N HIS A 426 -8.19 38.26 -46.09
CA HIS A 426 -6.76 38.34 -45.76
C HIS A 426 -5.79 37.67 -46.76
N GLN A 427 -6.27 37.23 -47.93
CA GLN A 427 -5.43 36.73 -49.02
C GLN A 427 -4.67 37.88 -49.70
N ALA A 428 -3.41 37.65 -50.10
CA ALA A 428 -2.67 38.60 -50.92
C ALA A 428 -3.19 38.53 -52.36
N VAL A 429 -3.55 39.69 -52.91
CA VAL A 429 -4.12 39.80 -54.25
C VAL A 429 -3.42 40.93 -55.00
N PRO A 430 -3.06 40.76 -56.28
CA PRO A 430 -2.45 41.84 -57.06
C PRO A 430 -3.33 43.09 -57.07
N ARG A 431 -2.72 44.28 -56.89
CA ARG A 431 -3.38 45.60 -56.87
C ARG A 431 -4.36 45.80 -58.01
N ARG A 432 -3.96 45.39 -59.22
CA ARG A 432 -4.77 45.46 -60.45
C ARG A 432 -6.10 44.69 -60.40
N THR A 433 -6.19 43.64 -59.59
CA THR A 433 -7.36 42.76 -59.47
C THR A 433 -8.08 42.89 -58.14
N MET A 434 -7.56 43.70 -57.21
CA MET A 434 -8.07 43.88 -55.86
C MET A 434 -9.53 44.33 -55.85
N PHE A 435 -9.93 45.24 -56.74
CA PHE A 435 -11.32 45.69 -56.85
C PHE A 435 -12.30 44.57 -57.24
N LEU A 436 -11.91 43.69 -58.17
CA LEU A 436 -12.74 42.55 -58.58
C LEU A 436 -12.79 41.48 -57.48
N HIS A 437 -11.64 41.19 -56.87
CA HIS A 437 -11.55 40.25 -55.77
C HIS A 437 -12.35 40.72 -54.55
N GLN A 438 -12.26 41.98 -54.16
CA GLN A 438 -12.98 42.52 -53.00
C GLN A 438 -14.50 42.42 -53.18
N ASN A 439 -15.01 42.73 -54.38
CA ASN A 439 -16.42 42.57 -54.70
C ASN A 439 -16.87 41.09 -54.67
N PHE A 440 -16.06 40.17 -55.17
CA PHE A 440 -16.35 38.74 -55.14
C PHE A 440 -16.28 38.17 -53.71
N CYS A 441 -15.25 38.57 -52.96
CA CYS A 441 -15.01 38.17 -51.58
C CYS A 441 -16.11 38.67 -50.65
N LEU A 442 -16.54 39.94 -50.74
CA LEU A 442 -17.64 40.47 -49.93
C LEU A 442 -18.98 39.80 -50.23
N ARG A 443 -19.17 39.28 -51.45
CA ARG A 443 -20.38 38.54 -51.83
C ARG A 443 -20.39 37.14 -51.23
N ASN A 444 -19.29 36.41 -51.35
CA ASN A 444 -19.24 34.98 -51.03
C ASN A 444 -18.68 34.64 -49.65
N ASN A 445 -17.83 35.51 -49.07
CA ASN A 445 -17.15 35.24 -47.82
C ASN A 445 -17.62 36.19 -46.71
N ILE A 446 -17.55 35.70 -45.48
CA ILE A 446 -17.83 36.43 -44.24
C ILE A 446 -16.70 36.21 -43.25
N LEU A 447 -16.20 37.29 -42.67
CA LEU A 447 -15.25 37.27 -41.58
C LEU A 447 -16.02 37.19 -40.26
N CYS A 448 -15.70 36.22 -39.41
CA CYS A 448 -16.25 36.18 -38.06
C CYS A 448 -15.68 37.34 -37.21
N PRO A 449 -16.51 38.16 -36.55
CA PRO A 449 -16.02 39.28 -35.74
C PRO A 449 -15.28 38.84 -34.47
N HIS A 450 -15.47 37.59 -34.00
CA HIS A 450 -14.90 37.10 -32.75
C HIS A 450 -13.63 36.26 -32.93
N CYS A 451 -13.59 35.28 -33.85
CA CYS A 451 -12.39 34.48 -34.13
C CYS A 451 -11.57 34.95 -35.33
N HIS A 452 -12.04 35.94 -36.09
CA HIS A 452 -11.40 36.43 -37.32
C HIS A 452 -11.16 35.37 -38.41
N LEU A 453 -11.85 34.23 -38.33
CA LEU A 453 -11.85 33.21 -39.37
C LEU A 453 -12.80 33.60 -40.51
N VAL A 454 -12.41 33.21 -41.72
CA VAL A 454 -13.14 33.54 -42.96
C VAL A 454 -13.92 32.31 -43.40
N TYR A 455 -15.23 32.48 -43.55
CA TYR A 455 -16.13 31.41 -43.99
C TYR A 455 -16.84 31.79 -45.29
N GLN A 456 -17.33 30.79 -46.02
CA GLN A 456 -18.23 31.03 -47.14
C GLN A 456 -19.67 31.20 -46.61
N LYS A 457 -20.40 32.22 -47.07
CA LYS A 457 -21.77 32.51 -46.60
C LYS A 457 -22.75 31.35 -46.81
N SER A 458 -22.51 30.53 -47.83
CA SER A 458 -23.33 29.36 -48.15
C SER A 458 -22.90 28.08 -47.43
N SER A 459 -21.75 28.05 -46.74
CA SER A 459 -21.26 26.83 -46.09
C SER A 459 -22.09 26.47 -44.87
N SER A 460 -22.21 25.17 -44.61
CA SER A 460 -22.78 24.63 -43.36
C SER A 460 -21.94 25.01 -42.14
N GLU A 461 -20.63 25.17 -42.32
CA GLU A 461 -19.68 25.55 -41.28
C GLU A 461 -19.99 26.92 -40.67
N TRP A 462 -20.38 27.92 -41.49
CA TRP A 462 -20.80 29.23 -40.99
C TRP A 462 -22.16 29.19 -40.30
N LYS A 463 -23.11 28.42 -40.86
CA LYS A 463 -24.46 28.28 -40.27
C LYS A 463 -24.43 27.68 -38.87
N ASN A 464 -23.50 26.75 -38.64
CA ASN A 464 -23.33 26.05 -37.36
C ASN A 464 -22.12 26.57 -36.57
N HIS A 465 -21.58 27.73 -36.96
CA HIS A 465 -20.49 28.37 -36.25
C HIS A 465 -20.98 28.94 -34.93
N TRP A 466 -20.25 28.68 -33.85
CA TRP A 466 -20.62 29.08 -32.51
C TRP A 466 -19.43 29.60 -31.72
N HIS A 467 -19.74 30.45 -30.75
CA HIS A 467 -18.83 30.96 -29.74
C HIS A 467 -19.47 30.76 -28.37
N CYS A 468 -18.69 30.28 -27.42
CA CYS A 468 -19.15 30.24 -26.06
C CYS A 468 -19.22 31.67 -25.48
N PRO A 469 -20.28 32.02 -24.73
CA PRO A 469 -20.37 33.30 -24.02
C PRO A 469 -19.42 33.41 -22.81
N HIS A 470 -18.98 32.29 -22.25
CA HIS A 470 -18.26 32.22 -20.98
C HIS A 470 -16.75 31.99 -21.13
N ASP A 471 -16.29 31.49 -22.29
CA ASP A 471 -14.88 31.24 -22.56
C ASP A 471 -14.47 31.62 -24.00
N SER A 472 -13.22 31.33 -24.39
CA SER A 472 -12.69 31.61 -25.72
C SER A 472 -12.93 30.49 -26.76
N SER A 473 -13.70 29.47 -26.40
CA SER A 473 -13.95 28.30 -27.23
C SER A 473 -14.90 28.64 -28.38
N HIS A 474 -14.61 28.05 -29.53
CA HIS A 474 -15.40 28.22 -30.74
C HIS A 474 -15.33 26.95 -31.59
N GLY A 475 -16.36 26.74 -32.39
CA GLY A 475 -16.48 25.58 -33.26
C GLY A 475 -17.37 25.86 -34.46
N ASN A 476 -17.41 24.90 -35.38
CA ASN A 476 -18.18 24.99 -36.64
C ASN A 476 -19.30 23.94 -36.72
N LYS A 477 -19.57 23.23 -35.61
CA LYS A 477 -20.51 22.11 -35.52
C LYS A 477 -21.39 22.26 -34.28
N LEU A 478 -22.67 21.96 -34.41
CA LEU A 478 -23.62 22.01 -33.29
C LEU A 478 -23.31 20.93 -32.24
N SER A 479 -22.96 19.71 -32.67
CA SER A 479 -22.48 18.62 -31.79
C SER A 479 -21.32 19.06 -30.89
N SER A 480 -20.37 19.80 -31.48
CA SER A 480 -19.24 20.37 -30.77
C SER A 480 -19.63 21.42 -29.72
N HIS A 481 -20.71 22.17 -29.94
CA HIS A 481 -21.23 23.13 -28.96
C HIS A 481 -21.88 22.38 -27.79
N THR A 482 -22.75 21.42 -28.08
CA THR A 482 -23.42 20.59 -27.07
C THR A 482 -22.40 19.85 -26.20
N LYS A 483 -21.35 19.29 -26.81
CA LYS A 483 -20.24 18.66 -26.09
C LYS A 483 -19.52 19.66 -25.17
N HIS A 484 -19.22 20.86 -25.67
CA HIS A 484 -18.56 21.90 -24.88
C HIS A 484 -19.40 22.29 -23.66
N ASP A 485 -20.70 22.56 -23.84
CA ASP A 485 -21.61 22.90 -22.75
C ASP A 485 -21.74 21.76 -21.72
N ALA A 486 -21.84 20.52 -22.20
CA ALA A 486 -21.96 19.32 -21.35
C ALA A 486 -20.70 19.05 -20.50
N LEU A 487 -19.52 19.48 -20.96
CA LEU A 487 -18.24 19.27 -20.28
C LEU A 487 -17.83 20.47 -19.42
N MET A 488 -18.01 21.70 -19.92
CA MET A 488 -17.47 22.92 -19.32
C MET A 488 -18.50 23.74 -18.53
N HIS A 489 -19.79 23.53 -18.78
CA HIS A 489 -20.88 24.32 -18.17
C HIS A 489 -21.91 23.48 -17.42
N THR A 490 -21.62 22.20 -17.21
CA THR A 490 -22.48 21.28 -16.44
C THR A 490 -21.79 20.90 -15.14
N SER A 491 -22.43 21.20 -14.00
CA SER A 491 -21.97 20.77 -12.67
C SER A 491 -21.98 19.25 -12.56
N ARG A 492 -20.97 18.69 -11.87
CA ARG A 492 -20.80 17.24 -11.68
C ARG A 492 -20.47 16.93 -10.22
N SER A 493 -21.24 16.05 -9.60
CA SER A 493 -20.95 15.54 -8.26
C SER A 493 -19.94 14.40 -8.29
N CYS A 494 -18.98 14.40 -7.36
CA CYS A 494 -18.05 13.29 -7.21
C CYS A 494 -18.78 12.02 -6.71
N PRO A 495 -18.54 10.84 -7.32
CA PRO A 495 -19.17 9.60 -6.87
C PRO A 495 -18.57 9.04 -5.57
N SER A 496 -17.38 9.52 -5.17
CA SER A 496 -16.60 8.97 -4.05
C SER A 496 -16.62 9.86 -2.80
N CYS A 497 -17.10 11.10 -2.90
CA CYS A 497 -17.16 12.04 -1.78
C CYS A 497 -18.24 13.11 -2.02
N ALA A 498 -18.46 14.00 -1.05
CA ALA A 498 -19.46 15.06 -1.14
C ALA A 498 -19.04 16.29 -1.98
N TYR A 499 -17.94 16.21 -2.73
CA TYR A 499 -17.46 17.33 -3.57
C TYR A 499 -18.34 17.52 -4.80
N GLU A 500 -18.68 18.77 -5.11
CA GLU A 500 -19.40 19.15 -6.32
C GLU A 500 -18.49 20.05 -7.17
N ALA A 501 -18.21 19.62 -8.39
CA ALA A 501 -17.34 20.31 -9.33
C ALA A 501 -18.16 21.17 -10.29
N ALA A 502 -17.62 22.33 -10.68
CA ALA A 502 -18.29 23.22 -11.63
C ALA A 502 -18.37 22.63 -13.06
N ASN A 503 -17.41 21.79 -13.42
CA ASN A 503 -17.29 21.18 -14.74
C ASN A 503 -16.52 19.83 -14.68
N THR A 504 -16.45 19.11 -15.80
CA THR A 504 -15.78 17.80 -15.89
C THR A 504 -14.27 17.88 -15.61
N PRO A 505 -13.49 18.83 -16.19
CA PRO A 505 -12.07 18.98 -15.85
C PRO A 505 -11.80 19.22 -14.36
N ASP A 506 -12.60 20.05 -13.68
CA ASP A 506 -12.46 20.31 -12.25
C ASP A 506 -12.75 19.05 -11.41
N LEU A 507 -13.71 18.23 -11.84
CA LEU A 507 -13.97 16.93 -11.22
C LEU A 507 -12.77 15.97 -11.37
N ALA A 508 -12.20 15.91 -12.58
CA ALA A 508 -11.01 15.10 -12.85
C ALA A 508 -9.80 15.55 -12.03
N HIS A 509 -9.59 16.86 -11.91
CA HIS A 509 -8.54 17.40 -11.05
C HIS A 509 -8.75 17.01 -9.59
N HIS A 510 -9.97 17.12 -9.06
CA HIS A 510 -10.28 16.67 -7.70
C HIS A 510 -10.01 15.17 -7.50
N ARG A 511 -10.49 14.33 -8.43
CA ARG A 511 -10.36 12.86 -8.38
C ARG A 511 -8.92 12.37 -8.46
N THR A 512 -8.06 13.11 -9.15
CA THR A 512 -6.63 12.77 -9.29
C THR A 512 -5.72 13.40 -8.23
N THR A 513 -6.22 14.33 -7.40
CA THR A 513 -5.40 15.03 -6.40
C THR A 513 -5.79 14.67 -4.96
N ILE A 514 -6.93 15.17 -4.49
CA ILE A 514 -7.33 15.20 -3.07
C ILE A 514 -8.52 14.29 -2.74
N CYS A 515 -9.14 13.67 -3.74
CA CYS A 515 -10.30 12.82 -3.53
C CYS A 515 -10.01 11.65 -2.58
N PRO A 516 -10.84 11.42 -1.54
CA PRO A 516 -10.72 10.27 -0.63
C PRO A 516 -10.71 8.92 -1.37
N GLY A 517 -11.49 8.80 -2.44
CA GLY A 517 -11.63 7.59 -3.23
C GLY A 517 -10.50 7.33 -4.24
N LYS A 518 -9.53 8.23 -4.35
CA LYS A 518 -8.39 8.06 -5.26
C LYS A 518 -7.57 6.83 -4.89
N LEU A 519 -7.25 5.98 -5.87
CA LEU A 519 -6.51 4.74 -5.61
C LEU A 519 -5.00 4.97 -5.56
N ILE A 520 -4.38 4.49 -4.49
CA ILE A 520 -2.93 4.55 -4.25
C ILE A 520 -2.39 3.15 -3.96
N LEU A 521 -1.08 2.95 -4.11
CA LEU A 521 -0.37 1.78 -3.59
C LEU A 521 0.31 2.20 -2.29
N CYS A 522 -0.20 1.72 -1.16
CA CYS A 522 0.37 2.03 0.14
C CYS A 522 1.77 1.41 0.27
N GLN A 523 2.76 2.21 0.67
CA GLN A 523 4.14 1.72 0.87
C GLN A 523 4.32 0.82 2.10
N PHE A 524 3.35 0.75 3.02
CA PHE A 524 3.44 -0.03 4.27
C PHE A 524 2.70 -1.36 4.20
N CYS A 525 1.46 -1.40 3.67
CA CYS A 525 0.72 -2.66 3.46
C CYS A 525 0.92 -3.26 2.06
N HIS A 526 1.48 -2.51 1.10
CA HIS A 526 1.69 -2.94 -0.28
C HIS A 526 0.40 -3.32 -1.04
N LEU A 527 -0.75 -2.82 -0.59
CA LEU A 527 -2.05 -3.03 -1.23
C LEU A 527 -2.52 -1.78 -1.98
N GLN A 528 -3.33 -1.99 -3.01
CA GLN A 528 -4.04 -0.91 -3.69
C GLN A 528 -5.30 -0.56 -2.90
N VAL A 529 -5.36 0.67 -2.41
CA VAL A 529 -6.39 1.13 -1.47
C VAL A 529 -6.80 2.57 -1.81
N PRO A 530 -7.98 3.03 -1.37
CA PRO A 530 -8.33 4.45 -1.41
C PRO A 530 -7.36 5.30 -0.59
N GLN A 531 -7.17 6.55 -1.01
CA GLN A 531 -6.31 7.53 -0.36
C GLN A 531 -6.74 7.80 1.09
N GLN A 532 -8.03 7.70 1.38
CA GLN A 532 -8.60 7.83 2.72
C GLN A 532 -9.73 6.82 2.93
N GLY A 533 -9.59 5.97 3.95
CA GLY A 533 -10.63 5.10 4.48
C GLY A 533 -11.54 5.79 5.52
N SER A 534 -12.46 5.02 6.12
CA SER A 534 -13.38 5.55 7.15
C SER A 534 -12.68 5.99 8.43
N ASP A 535 -11.60 5.30 8.77
CA ASP A 535 -10.90 5.46 10.05
C ASP A 535 -9.63 6.31 9.91
N ASP A 536 -9.36 6.80 8.70
CA ASP A 536 -8.17 7.57 8.35
C ASP A 536 -8.36 9.07 8.65
N PRO A 537 -7.28 9.77 9.03
CA PRO A 537 -7.34 11.19 9.35
C PRO A 537 -7.74 12.03 8.14
N SER A 538 -8.23 13.26 8.38
CA SER A 538 -8.56 14.18 7.29
C SER A 538 -7.31 14.55 6.47
N PRO A 539 -7.45 14.76 5.15
CA PRO A 539 -6.34 15.20 4.30
C PRO A 539 -5.78 16.56 4.73
N ASP A 540 -6.60 17.42 5.33
CA ASP A 540 -6.21 18.76 5.81
C ASP A 540 -5.49 18.73 7.17
N SER A 541 -5.27 17.55 7.75
CA SER A 541 -4.57 17.45 9.02
C SER A 541 -3.10 17.85 8.86
N ALA A 542 -2.58 18.63 9.81
CA ALA A 542 -1.20 19.13 9.75
C ALA A 542 -0.17 17.98 9.64
N GLU A 543 -0.44 16.82 10.24
CA GLU A 543 0.45 15.66 10.17
C GLU A 543 0.54 15.08 8.75
N VAL A 544 -0.58 14.97 8.02
CA VAL A 544 -0.61 14.49 6.63
C VAL A 544 0.18 15.44 5.74
N ILE A 545 -0.06 16.74 5.87
CA ILE A 545 0.59 17.78 5.05
C ILE A 545 2.11 17.81 5.29
N LEU A 546 2.55 17.76 6.56
CA LEU A 546 3.98 17.84 6.90
C LEU A 546 4.75 16.56 6.59
N SER A 547 4.09 15.39 6.70
CA SER A 547 4.73 14.10 6.42
C SER A 547 4.85 13.80 4.92
N GLY A 548 4.01 14.42 4.09
CA GLY A 548 3.94 14.13 2.65
C GLY A 548 3.37 12.73 2.35
N LEU A 549 2.80 12.06 3.35
CA LEU A 549 2.11 10.78 3.24
C LEU A 549 0.63 11.01 2.93
N THR A 550 0.00 10.03 2.31
CA THR A 550 -1.47 10.01 2.22
C THR A 550 -2.11 9.68 3.57
N PRO A 551 -3.40 10.04 3.80
CA PRO A 551 -4.10 9.70 5.03
C PRO A 551 -4.01 8.22 5.43
N HIS A 552 -4.23 7.32 4.47
CA HIS A 552 -4.11 5.88 4.70
C HIS A 552 -2.68 5.45 5.05
N GLU A 553 -1.67 5.99 4.37
CA GLU A 553 -0.27 5.67 4.70
C GLU A 553 0.13 6.19 6.09
N LEU A 554 -0.48 7.29 6.55
CA LEU A 554 -0.19 7.84 7.86
C LEU A 554 -0.71 6.91 8.98
N SER A 555 -1.90 6.35 8.81
CA SER A 555 -2.52 5.41 9.74
C SER A 555 -1.83 4.05 9.71
N ASP A 556 -1.59 3.47 8.53
CA ASP A 556 -0.92 2.18 8.39
C ASP A 556 0.57 2.28 8.79
N GLY A 557 1.21 3.40 8.48
CA GLY A 557 2.58 3.73 8.92
C GLY A 557 2.73 3.93 10.42
N ALA A 558 1.64 4.07 11.18
CA ALA A 558 1.65 4.14 12.64
C ALA A 558 1.83 2.75 13.30
N ARG A 559 1.64 1.66 12.55
CA ARG A 559 1.96 0.31 13.01
C ARG A 559 3.43 0.21 13.35
N THR A 560 3.75 -0.64 14.34
CA THR A 560 5.10 -0.77 14.86
C THR A 560 5.74 -2.10 14.49
N THR A 561 7.04 -2.07 14.23
CA THR A 561 7.89 -3.25 14.04
C THR A 561 9.13 -3.16 14.92
N GLU A 562 9.79 -4.30 15.15
CA GLU A 562 11.04 -4.33 15.90
C GLU A 562 12.23 -3.98 15.00
N CYS A 563 13.13 -3.13 15.49
CA CYS A 563 14.38 -2.85 14.82
C CYS A 563 15.32 -4.06 14.91
N HIS A 564 15.86 -4.53 13.80
CA HIS A 564 16.82 -5.65 13.77
C HIS A 564 18.17 -5.35 14.45
N ILE A 565 18.53 -4.07 14.64
CA ILE A 565 19.80 -3.65 15.24
C ILE A 565 19.69 -3.54 16.77
N CYS A 566 18.61 -2.92 17.27
CA CYS A 566 18.45 -2.62 18.70
C CYS A 566 17.24 -3.26 19.37
N SER A 567 16.41 -3.99 18.62
CA SER A 567 15.16 -4.64 19.08
C SER A 567 14.16 -3.68 19.72
N LYS A 568 14.30 -2.37 19.50
CA LYS A 568 13.29 -1.38 19.92
C LYS A 568 12.10 -1.44 18.99
N ILE A 569 10.91 -1.26 19.57
CA ILE A 569 9.66 -1.12 18.85
C ILE A 569 9.62 0.28 18.26
N VAL A 570 9.55 0.39 16.93
CA VAL A 570 9.55 1.65 16.17
C VAL A 570 8.39 1.61 15.19
N ARG A 571 7.77 2.77 14.93
CA ARG A 571 6.71 2.89 13.91
C ARG A 571 7.30 2.70 12.50
N LEU A 572 6.54 2.10 11.60
CA LEU A 572 6.98 1.83 10.23
C LEU A 572 7.44 3.11 9.52
N ARG A 573 6.68 4.20 9.66
CA ARG A 573 7.03 5.50 9.07
C ARG A 573 8.34 6.10 9.62
N ASP A 574 8.69 5.80 10.87
CA ASP A 574 9.88 6.32 11.56
C ASP A 574 11.10 5.38 11.42
N MET A 575 10.94 4.22 10.79
CA MET A 575 12.03 3.24 10.66
C MET A 575 13.21 3.80 9.86
N SER A 576 12.94 4.56 8.80
CA SER A 576 14.00 5.15 7.97
C SER A 576 14.87 6.15 8.73
N THR A 577 14.27 7.01 9.55
CA THR A 577 14.98 7.99 10.38
C THR A 577 15.70 7.30 11.55
N HIS A 578 15.09 6.26 12.13
CA HIS A 578 15.69 5.43 13.15
C HIS A 578 16.97 4.71 12.65
N LEU A 579 16.93 4.14 11.43
CA LEU A 579 18.11 3.50 10.82
C LEU A 579 19.21 4.53 10.49
N LYS A 580 18.85 5.73 10.02
CA LYS A 580 19.81 6.83 9.83
C LYS A 580 20.49 7.21 11.15
N HIS A 581 19.75 7.22 12.25
CA HIS A 581 20.32 7.47 13.57
C HIS A 581 21.30 6.37 13.99
N HIS A 582 21.01 5.11 13.70
CA HIS A 582 21.98 4.02 13.88
C HIS A 582 23.26 4.23 13.09
N ASP A 583 23.15 4.68 11.83
CA ASP A 583 24.31 4.94 10.99
C ASP A 583 25.15 6.12 11.51
N LEU A 584 24.52 7.20 11.96
CA LEU A 584 25.21 8.32 12.62
C LEU A 584 25.91 7.88 13.92
N GLN A 585 25.28 7.02 14.72
CA GLN A 585 25.92 6.43 15.90
C GLN A 585 27.10 5.54 15.52
N ARG A 586 26.96 4.71 14.47
CA ARG A 586 28.03 3.86 13.95
C ARG A 586 29.26 4.69 13.56
N LEU A 587 29.05 5.79 12.85
CA LEU A 587 30.12 6.70 12.40
C LEU A 587 30.76 7.50 13.55
N SER A 588 29.98 7.95 14.53
CA SER A 588 30.46 8.80 15.64
C SER A 588 31.13 8.02 16.78
N ARG A 589 31.09 6.69 16.78
CA ARG A 589 31.67 5.87 17.83
C ARG A 589 33.20 5.95 17.87
N SER A 590 33.73 6.12 19.08
CA SER A 590 35.17 6.02 19.33
C SER A 590 35.66 4.58 19.17
N LYS A 591 36.86 4.43 18.59
CA LYS A 591 37.51 3.14 18.40
C LYS A 591 37.68 2.38 19.73
N PRO A 592 37.32 1.08 19.80
CA PRO A 592 37.53 0.26 20.99
C PRO A 592 39.02 0.17 21.35
N ARG A 593 39.32 0.17 22.64
CA ARG A 593 40.70 0.02 23.11
C ARG A 593 41.03 -1.46 23.29
N ILE A 594 41.98 -1.96 22.51
CA ILE A 594 42.44 -3.35 22.59
C ILE A 594 43.46 -3.55 23.71
N CYS A 595 43.54 -4.77 24.24
CA CYS A 595 44.60 -5.16 25.17
C CYS A 595 45.97 -4.94 24.52
N ARG A 596 46.90 -4.30 25.25
CA ARG A 596 48.26 -4.05 24.75
C ARG A 596 49.12 -5.31 24.57
N ASN A 597 48.64 -6.46 25.07
CA ASN A 597 49.27 -7.73 24.79
C ASN A 597 48.97 -8.15 23.34
N VAL A 598 50.00 -8.23 22.50
CA VAL A 598 49.87 -8.52 21.06
C VAL A 598 49.22 -9.88 20.80
N ASN A 599 49.39 -10.84 21.72
CA ASN A 599 48.77 -12.16 21.60
C ASN A 599 47.31 -12.21 22.10
N CYS A 600 46.79 -11.13 22.67
CA CYS A 600 45.47 -11.09 23.31
C CYS A 600 44.40 -10.54 22.35
N GLY A 601 43.34 -11.32 22.13
CA GLY A 601 42.17 -10.92 21.33
C GLY A 601 41.03 -10.33 22.17
N ARG A 602 41.34 -9.61 23.26
CA ARG A 602 40.35 -8.98 24.15
C ARG A 602 40.49 -7.46 24.13
N THR A 603 39.39 -6.75 24.33
CA THR A 603 39.38 -5.31 24.60
C THR A 603 39.68 -5.03 26.08
N LEU A 604 40.05 -3.79 26.41
CA LEU A 604 40.33 -3.36 27.79
C LEU A 604 39.04 -3.13 28.58
N ASP A 605 38.11 -2.44 27.94
CA ASP A 605 36.89 -1.92 28.54
C ASP A 605 35.72 -2.89 28.39
N GLY A 606 35.86 -3.91 27.53
CA GLY A 606 34.77 -4.82 27.17
C GLY A 606 33.73 -4.13 26.30
N VAL A 607 33.20 -4.86 25.32
CA VAL A 607 32.21 -4.34 24.36
C VAL A 607 30.89 -5.08 24.53
N SER A 608 29.80 -4.33 24.63
CA SER A 608 28.46 -4.91 24.72
C SER A 608 28.02 -5.46 23.37
N LYS A 609 27.01 -6.34 23.37
CA LYS A 609 26.39 -6.83 22.12
C LYS A 609 25.86 -5.68 21.25
N GLY A 610 25.42 -4.58 21.85
CA GLY A 610 24.95 -3.37 21.17
C GLY A 610 26.05 -2.36 20.79
N GLY A 611 27.33 -2.74 20.88
CA GLY A 611 28.45 -1.92 20.45
C GLY A 611 28.87 -0.80 21.41
N GLU A 612 28.35 -0.79 22.64
CA GLU A 612 28.78 0.16 23.66
C GLU A 612 30.07 -0.31 24.32
N VAL A 613 31.07 0.58 24.39
CA VAL A 613 32.33 0.35 25.09
C VAL A 613 32.13 0.76 26.55
N ARG A 614 32.25 -0.18 27.49
CA ARG A 614 32.08 0.12 28.92
C ARG A 614 33.35 0.77 29.46
N VAL A 615 33.40 2.09 29.56
CA VAL A 615 34.57 2.77 30.14
C VAL A 615 34.71 2.38 31.62
N GLN A 616 35.57 1.40 31.94
CA GLN A 616 35.88 1.03 33.31
C GLN A 616 37.02 1.92 33.84
N GLY A 617 36.79 2.53 35.01
CA GLY A 617 37.69 3.51 35.61
C GLY A 617 38.99 2.94 36.20
N LEU A 618 39.09 1.62 36.43
CA LEU A 618 40.30 1.02 36.99
C LEU A 618 41.31 0.71 35.88
N ARG A 619 42.30 1.59 35.79
CA ARG A 619 43.38 1.48 34.80
C ARG A 619 44.56 0.75 35.41
N ASN A 620 44.93 -0.38 34.80
CA ASN A 620 46.21 -1.02 35.06
C ASN A 620 47.32 -0.19 34.39
N GLU A 621 48.44 0.08 35.09
CA GLU A 621 49.60 0.85 34.57
C GLU A 621 50.17 0.28 33.25
N LEU A 622 49.94 -1.02 33.02
CA LEU A 622 50.39 -1.74 31.84
C LEU A 622 49.43 -1.69 30.64
N GLY A 623 48.22 -1.13 30.77
CA GLY A 623 47.25 -1.05 29.68
C GLY A 623 46.86 -2.42 29.07
N VAL A 624 46.76 -3.44 29.92
CA VAL A 624 46.33 -4.81 29.54
C VAL A 624 45.02 -5.16 30.24
N CYS A 625 44.25 -6.08 29.65
CA CYS A 625 42.98 -6.54 30.22
C CYS A 625 43.21 -7.32 31.52
N ASP A 626 42.16 -7.46 32.34
CA ASP A 626 42.23 -8.09 33.66
C ASP A 626 42.76 -9.53 33.62
N ALA A 627 42.44 -10.29 32.57
CA ALA A 627 42.96 -11.65 32.41
C ALA A 627 44.48 -11.67 32.15
N CYS A 628 45.02 -10.67 31.44
CA CYS A 628 46.46 -10.54 31.22
C CYS A 628 47.18 -9.96 32.44
N PHE A 629 46.49 -9.12 33.22
CA PHE A 629 47.03 -8.47 34.42
C PHE A 629 46.96 -9.35 35.67
N GLY A 630 45.98 -10.24 35.80
CA GLY A 630 45.74 -11.08 36.97
C GLY A 630 47.00 -11.81 37.49
N PRO A 631 47.82 -12.45 36.65
CA PRO A 631 49.06 -13.10 37.10
C PRO A 631 50.15 -12.14 37.62
N LEU A 632 50.02 -10.84 37.36
CA LEU A 632 50.94 -9.79 37.80
C LEU A 632 50.39 -8.98 38.98
N TYR A 633 49.11 -9.15 39.30
CA TYR A 633 48.40 -8.43 40.34
C TYR A 633 48.90 -8.81 41.73
N VAL A 634 49.19 -7.80 42.53
CA VAL A 634 49.55 -7.92 43.94
C VAL A 634 48.94 -6.74 44.67
N THR A 635 48.38 -6.97 45.86
CA THR A 635 47.72 -5.95 46.68
C THR A 635 48.70 -4.99 47.38
N MET A 636 50.00 -5.21 47.27
CA MET A 636 51.04 -4.37 47.88
C MET A 636 51.24 -3.07 47.08
N TYR A 637 51.19 -1.93 47.78
CA TYR A 637 51.40 -0.60 47.22
C TYR A 637 52.84 -0.43 46.69
N ASP A 638 53.00 -0.19 45.39
CA ASP A 638 54.29 -0.04 44.68
C ASP A 638 54.34 1.30 43.91
N PRO A 639 54.64 2.43 44.57
CA PRO A 639 54.60 3.76 43.95
C PRO A 639 55.68 4.00 42.88
N ASP A 640 56.76 3.19 42.89
CA ASP A 640 57.87 3.28 41.94
C ASP A 640 57.74 2.33 40.74
N GLY A 641 56.74 1.43 40.73
CA GLY A 641 56.53 0.39 39.71
C GLY A 641 57.69 -0.63 39.58
N LYS A 642 58.66 -0.60 40.50
CA LYS A 642 59.87 -1.44 40.45
C LYS A 642 59.54 -2.91 40.71
N ALA A 643 58.60 -3.19 41.61
CA ALA A 643 58.18 -4.55 41.89
C ALA A 643 57.36 -5.12 40.73
N LEU A 644 56.51 -4.30 40.09
CA LEU A 644 55.81 -4.67 38.86
C LEU A 644 56.79 -5.01 37.73
N ARG A 645 57.82 -4.19 37.51
CA ARG A 645 58.87 -4.43 36.51
C ARG A 645 59.60 -5.76 36.73
N ARG A 646 59.99 -6.06 37.97
CA ARG A 646 60.62 -7.35 38.34
C ARG A 646 59.70 -8.56 38.12
N ARG A 647 58.39 -8.39 38.29
CA ARG A 647 57.40 -9.46 38.00
C ARG A 647 57.26 -9.70 36.50
N VAL A 648 57.20 -8.63 35.71
CA VAL A 648 57.18 -8.70 34.24
C VAL A 648 58.45 -9.37 33.71
N GLU A 649 59.62 -8.98 34.23
CA GLU A 649 60.93 -9.58 33.89
C GLU A 649 60.96 -11.08 34.18
N ARG A 650 60.55 -11.49 35.39
CA ARG A 650 60.45 -12.91 35.74
C ARG A 650 59.52 -13.67 34.80
N LYS A 651 58.36 -13.10 34.46
CA LYS A 651 57.39 -13.74 33.56
C LYS A 651 57.97 -13.98 32.16
N TYR A 652 58.69 -13.00 31.60
CA TYR A 652 59.35 -13.18 30.30
C TYR A 652 60.51 -14.20 30.36
N LEU A 653 61.33 -14.18 31.41
CA LEU A 653 62.40 -15.16 31.59
C LEU A 653 61.86 -16.58 31.68
N THR A 654 60.78 -16.80 32.43
CA THR A 654 60.09 -18.09 32.48
C THR A 654 59.57 -18.48 31.09
N GLN A 655 58.88 -17.58 30.37
CA GLN A 655 58.38 -17.88 29.03
C GLN A 655 59.50 -18.26 28.04
N LEU A 656 60.67 -17.61 28.08
CA LEU A 656 61.78 -17.87 27.15
C LEU A 656 62.64 -19.09 27.54
N LEU A 657 62.81 -19.38 28.83
CA LEU A 657 63.68 -20.47 29.31
C LEU A 657 62.93 -21.80 29.44
N THR A 658 61.73 -21.79 30.03
CA THR A 658 60.93 -22.99 30.26
C THR A 658 59.85 -23.17 29.19
N GLY A 659 59.27 -22.08 28.69
CA GLY A 659 58.11 -22.13 27.79
C GLY A 659 56.79 -22.37 28.54
N CYS A 660 55.68 -22.23 27.82
CA CYS A 660 54.33 -22.45 28.37
C CYS A 660 53.82 -23.88 28.20
N GLY A 661 54.50 -24.73 27.41
CA GLY A 661 54.16 -26.14 27.20
C GLY A 661 52.92 -26.39 26.32
N GLN A 662 52.29 -25.35 25.77
CA GLN A 662 51.05 -25.46 25.00
C GLN A 662 51.31 -25.61 23.49
N PRO A 663 50.67 -26.58 22.80
CA PRO A 663 50.95 -26.88 21.39
C PRO A 663 50.41 -25.81 20.41
N TRP A 664 49.42 -25.02 20.81
CA TRP A 664 48.81 -23.97 20.01
C TRP A 664 49.45 -22.59 20.21
N CYS A 665 50.44 -22.48 21.10
CA CYS A 665 51.09 -21.20 21.39
C CYS A 665 51.85 -20.70 20.15
N LYS A 666 51.54 -19.49 19.70
CA LYS A 666 52.25 -18.78 18.61
C LYS A 666 52.99 -17.52 19.10
N ASN A 667 53.38 -17.47 20.38
CA ASN A 667 54.08 -16.31 20.93
C ASN A 667 55.59 -16.39 20.63
N GLU A 668 56.15 -15.37 20.00
CA GLU A 668 57.58 -15.24 19.71
C GLU A 668 58.44 -15.13 20.98
N TYR A 669 57.88 -14.60 22.07
CA TYR A 669 58.56 -14.47 23.36
C TYR A 669 58.31 -15.69 24.28
N CYS A 670 58.12 -16.86 23.68
CA CYS A 670 57.94 -18.13 24.39
C CYS A 670 58.76 -19.23 23.74
N LYS A 671 59.48 -20.03 24.52
CA LYS A 671 60.24 -21.19 24.02
C LYS A 671 59.39 -22.16 23.20
N THR A 672 58.20 -22.50 23.72
CA THR A 672 57.24 -23.37 23.04
C THR A 672 56.69 -22.71 21.77
N GLY A 673 56.37 -21.41 21.82
CA GLY A 673 55.84 -20.69 20.66
C GLY A 673 56.85 -20.52 19.53
N ARG A 674 58.12 -20.26 19.84
CA ARG A 674 59.20 -20.19 18.84
C ARG A 674 59.46 -21.53 18.16
N LYS A 675 59.34 -22.63 18.90
CA LYS A 675 59.40 -23.99 18.35
C LYS A 675 58.26 -24.21 17.36
N ASN A 676 57.03 -23.81 17.72
CA ASN A 676 55.85 -23.95 16.85
C ASN A 676 55.89 -23.04 15.61
N LEU A 677 56.56 -21.88 15.70
CA LEU A 677 56.75 -20.93 14.59
C LEU A 677 57.97 -21.27 13.70
N GLY A 678 58.74 -22.31 14.02
CA GLY A 678 59.95 -22.67 13.26
C GLY A 678 61.10 -21.66 13.37
N MET A 679 61.05 -20.72 14.33
CA MET A 679 62.05 -19.66 14.51
C MET A 679 63.36 -20.13 15.17
N THR A 680 63.36 -21.34 15.73
CA THR A 680 64.54 -21.95 16.35
C THR A 680 64.91 -23.23 15.59
N PRO A 681 66.15 -23.38 15.11
CA PRO A 681 66.67 -24.66 14.65
C PRO A 681 66.48 -25.72 15.75
N GLU A 682 66.17 -26.96 15.37
CA GLU A 682 65.90 -28.05 16.31
C GLU A 682 67.01 -28.17 17.37
N GLY A 683 66.68 -27.89 18.63
CA GLY A 683 67.56 -28.11 19.79
C GLY A 683 68.31 -26.90 20.37
N GLN A 684 68.24 -25.71 19.77
CA GLN A 684 68.94 -24.55 20.33
C GLN A 684 68.09 -23.82 21.39
N ALA A 685 68.40 -24.05 22.67
CA ALA A 685 67.78 -23.34 23.79
C ALA A 685 68.38 -21.93 23.94
N ILE A 686 67.52 -20.92 24.08
CA ILE A 686 67.94 -19.53 24.33
C ILE A 686 68.68 -19.48 25.67
N SER A 687 69.89 -18.94 25.67
CA SER A 687 70.65 -18.74 26.90
C SER A 687 70.04 -17.61 27.75
N SER A 688 70.26 -17.64 29.07
CA SER A 688 69.79 -16.56 29.96
C SER A 688 70.31 -15.18 29.56
N LYS A 689 71.53 -15.09 29.00
CA LYS A 689 72.14 -13.86 28.51
C LYS A 689 71.41 -13.31 27.28
N GLU A 690 71.05 -14.18 26.33
CA GLU A 690 70.27 -13.80 25.15
C GLU A 690 68.84 -13.39 25.53
N ALA A 691 68.17 -14.15 26.41
CA ALA A 691 66.84 -13.81 26.90
C ALA A 691 66.80 -12.42 27.56
N LEU A 692 67.78 -12.11 28.42
CA LEU A 692 67.90 -10.78 29.05
C LEU A 692 68.16 -9.67 28.03
N SER A 693 68.93 -9.93 26.98
CA SER A 693 69.18 -8.95 25.90
C SER A 693 67.91 -8.62 25.11
N MET A 694 67.01 -9.59 24.91
CA MET A 694 65.73 -9.40 24.24
C MET A 694 64.70 -8.65 25.10
N ILE A 695 64.70 -8.89 26.41
CA ILE A 695 63.69 -8.35 27.34
C ILE A 695 64.06 -6.93 27.82
N LYS A 696 65.36 -6.60 27.96
CA LYS A 696 65.84 -5.27 28.40
C LYS A 696 65.16 -4.08 27.71
N PRO A 697 65.09 -4.00 26.36
CA PRO A 697 64.46 -2.86 25.68
C PRO A 697 62.96 -2.76 25.99
N ILE A 698 62.26 -3.88 26.12
CA ILE A 698 60.84 -3.92 26.50
C ILE A 698 60.67 -3.41 27.95
N LEU A 699 61.54 -3.83 28.87
CA LEU A 699 61.47 -3.43 30.28
C LEU A 699 61.82 -1.95 30.52
N GLU A 700 62.73 -1.39 29.73
CA GLU A 700 63.09 0.03 29.80
C GLU A 700 61.94 0.90 29.29
N ALA A 701 61.32 0.48 28.19
CA ALA A 701 60.22 1.21 27.55
C ALA A 701 58.84 0.98 28.21
N LEU A 702 58.76 0.11 29.22
CA LEU A 702 57.57 -0.03 30.07
C LEU A 702 57.24 1.26 30.84
N LYS A 703 58.25 2.10 31.13
CA LYS A 703 58.07 3.39 31.82
C LYS A 703 57.29 4.41 30.97
N ASP A 704 57.45 4.36 29.65
CA ASP A 704 56.78 5.29 28.73
C ASP A 704 55.34 4.86 28.42
N GLY A 705 54.93 3.67 28.86
CA GLY A 705 53.56 3.19 28.72
C GLY A 705 53.07 3.10 27.27
N LYS A 706 53.97 2.94 26.28
CA LYS A 706 53.61 2.88 24.86
C LYS A 706 54.02 1.59 24.14
N VAL A 707 54.81 0.73 24.78
CA VAL A 707 55.38 -0.47 24.13
C VAL A 707 54.47 -1.70 24.28
N PRO A 708 54.28 -2.50 23.20
CA PRO A 708 53.51 -3.75 23.25
C PRO A 708 54.12 -4.75 24.23
N VAL A 709 53.27 -5.57 24.84
CA VAL A 709 53.70 -6.70 25.67
C VAL A 709 53.38 -8.03 24.99
N HIS A 710 54.16 -9.06 25.26
CA HIS A 710 54.06 -10.37 24.60
C HIS A 710 53.95 -11.49 25.64
N PHE A 711 52.87 -11.48 26.41
CA PHE A 711 52.58 -12.55 27.36
C PHE A 711 51.85 -13.70 26.68
N CYS A 712 52.14 -14.93 27.10
CA CYS A 712 51.32 -16.09 26.72
C CYS A 712 49.90 -15.91 27.28
N THR A 713 48.90 -16.17 26.45
CA THR A 713 47.45 -16.08 26.76
C THR A 713 46.79 -17.44 26.57
N ASP A 714 45.49 -17.54 26.86
CA ASP A 714 44.66 -18.70 26.56
C ASP A 714 44.44 -18.91 25.05
N GLU A 715 44.05 -20.14 24.69
CA GLU A 715 43.84 -20.58 23.31
C GLU A 715 42.76 -19.75 22.59
N ALA A 716 41.64 -19.49 23.26
CA ALA A 716 40.53 -18.75 22.68
C ALA A 716 40.93 -17.31 22.35
N SER A 717 41.65 -16.63 23.26
CA SER A 717 42.16 -15.28 23.05
C SER A 717 43.17 -15.20 21.91
N GLN A 718 44.10 -16.16 21.83
CA GLN A 718 45.11 -16.19 20.77
C GLN A 718 44.50 -16.52 19.39
N LYS A 719 43.51 -17.43 19.34
CA LYS A 719 42.74 -17.71 18.12
C LYS A 719 41.95 -16.49 17.65
N ARG A 720 41.22 -15.82 18.54
CA ARG A 720 40.47 -14.58 18.21
C ARG A 720 41.39 -13.49 17.69
N ARG A 721 42.59 -13.35 18.26
CA ARG A 721 43.57 -12.36 17.79
C ARG A 721 43.99 -12.61 16.35
N VAL A 722 44.34 -13.85 16.01
CA VAL A 722 44.73 -14.22 14.64
C VAL A 722 43.57 -14.00 13.66
N LEU A 723 42.36 -14.41 14.03
CA LEU A 723 41.17 -14.17 13.20
C LEU A 723 40.88 -12.67 13.02
N ALA A 724 41.09 -11.85 14.05
CA ALA A 724 40.91 -10.41 13.97
C ALA A 724 41.90 -9.75 13.00
N GLU A 725 43.16 -10.21 13.01
CA GLU A 725 44.20 -9.76 12.09
C GLU A 725 43.88 -10.16 10.65
N MET A 726 43.31 -11.36 10.44
CA MET A 726 42.83 -11.78 9.11
C MET A 726 41.69 -10.88 8.61
N VAL A 727 40.65 -10.66 9.42
CA VAL A 727 39.51 -9.79 9.05
C VAL A 727 39.96 -8.35 8.79
N ALA A 728 40.92 -7.84 9.57
CA ALA A 728 41.50 -6.52 9.34
C ALA A 728 42.39 -6.45 8.08
N ALA A 729 42.95 -7.58 7.63
CA ALA A 729 43.78 -7.67 6.43
C ALA A 729 42.96 -7.88 5.14
N GLU A 730 41.77 -8.50 5.23
CA GLU A 730 40.89 -8.77 4.08
C GLU A 730 40.63 -7.51 3.23
N GLY A 731 40.40 -6.36 3.85
CA GLY A 731 40.17 -5.11 3.13
C GLY A 731 41.42 -4.36 2.63
N ASN A 732 42.63 -4.91 2.83
CA ASN A 732 43.86 -4.40 2.19
C ASN A 732 44.19 -5.17 0.90
N ALA A 733 43.63 -6.36 0.69
CA ALA A 733 43.95 -7.24 -0.43
C ALA A 733 43.08 -7.03 -1.68
N GLY A 734 42.01 -6.22 -1.57
CA GLY A 734 41.18 -5.81 -2.70
C GLY A 734 41.91 -4.81 -3.59
N GLY A 735 42.46 -5.27 -4.71
CA GLY A 735 42.98 -4.40 -5.77
C GLY A 735 41.92 -3.41 -6.26
N LYS A 736 42.38 -2.33 -6.92
CA LYS A 736 41.61 -1.22 -7.51
C LYS A 736 40.55 -1.66 -8.55
N GLY A 737 39.60 -2.52 -8.19
CA GLY A 737 38.40 -2.80 -8.94
C GLY A 737 37.34 -1.78 -8.56
N LYS A 738 36.77 -1.08 -9.54
CA LYS A 738 35.58 -0.24 -9.35
C LYS A 738 34.44 -1.12 -8.83
N GLY A 739 34.23 -1.16 -7.52
CA GLY A 739 33.08 -1.82 -6.89
C GLY A 739 31.79 -1.12 -7.30
N ARG A 740 30.79 -1.91 -7.69
CA ARG A 740 29.44 -1.45 -8.06
C ARG A 740 28.69 -1.20 -6.75
N GLU A 741 28.18 0.01 -6.53
CA GLU A 741 27.30 0.30 -5.40
C GLU A 741 26.06 -0.59 -5.48
N ARG A 742 25.96 -1.56 -4.57
CA ARG A 742 24.70 -2.21 -4.19
C ARG A 742 24.57 -1.99 -2.69
N ASP A 743 23.48 -1.35 -2.30
CA ASP A 743 23.05 -1.21 -0.90
C ASP A 743 24.09 -0.58 0.06
N GLY A 744 24.76 0.50 -0.39
CA GLY A 744 25.63 1.31 0.48
C GLY A 744 26.92 0.64 0.96
N PHE A 745 27.24 -0.57 0.49
CA PHE A 745 28.47 -1.29 0.84
C PHE A 745 29.54 -1.09 -0.25
N VAL A 746 30.62 -0.39 0.09
CA VAL A 746 31.80 -0.29 -0.78
C VAL A 746 32.61 -1.58 -0.63
N GLU A 747 32.45 -2.52 -1.56
CA GLU A 747 33.33 -3.68 -1.69
C GLU A 747 34.79 -3.21 -1.80
N GLY A 748 35.56 -3.37 -0.71
CA GLY A 748 36.98 -3.02 -0.65
C GLY A 748 37.40 -2.15 0.53
N SER A 749 36.49 -1.61 1.35
CA SER A 749 36.88 -0.85 2.55
C SER A 749 37.00 -1.76 3.78
N GLY A 750 38.21 -2.18 4.12
CA GLY A 750 38.46 -2.98 5.33
C GLY A 750 38.12 -2.26 6.63
N TYR A 751 37.97 -3.04 7.72
CA TYR A 751 37.82 -2.53 9.08
C TYR A 751 39.18 -2.34 9.76
N GLN A 752 39.24 -1.49 10.78
CA GLN A 752 40.43 -1.34 11.62
C GLN A 752 40.53 -2.50 12.62
N LEU A 753 41.77 -2.83 13.03
CA LEU A 753 42.05 -3.99 13.88
C LEU A 753 41.31 -3.92 15.22
N GLU A 754 41.16 -2.72 15.77
CA GLU A 754 40.46 -2.46 17.02
C GLU A 754 39.00 -2.92 16.98
N TRP A 755 38.33 -2.64 15.87
CA TRP A 755 36.95 -3.07 15.63
C TRP A 755 36.87 -4.57 15.39
N SER A 756 37.81 -5.14 14.64
CA SER A 756 37.85 -6.59 14.40
C SER A 756 38.07 -7.41 15.68
N VAL A 757 38.91 -6.91 16.59
CA VAL A 757 39.12 -7.54 17.92
C VAL A 757 37.84 -7.46 18.76
N ALA A 758 37.18 -6.30 18.80
CA ALA A 758 35.92 -6.13 19.51
C ALA A 758 34.81 -7.06 18.98
N ALA A 759 34.68 -7.16 17.66
CA ALA A 759 33.69 -8.01 17.01
C ALA A 759 33.86 -9.49 17.37
N LEU A 760 35.09 -9.99 17.35
CA LEU A 760 35.39 -11.40 17.69
C LEU A 760 35.30 -11.69 19.18
N GLU A 761 35.48 -10.69 20.04
CA GLU A 761 35.20 -10.81 21.47
C GLU A 761 33.70 -11.00 21.72
N VAL A 762 32.84 -10.19 21.09
CA VAL A 762 31.38 -10.26 21.21
C VAL A 762 30.81 -11.52 20.56
N ALA A 763 31.29 -11.88 19.37
CA ALA A 763 30.85 -13.06 18.62
C ALA A 763 31.41 -14.38 19.16
N GLY A 764 32.29 -14.34 20.17
CA GLY A 764 32.90 -15.53 20.77
C GLY A 764 33.95 -16.24 19.89
N GLY A 765 34.28 -15.70 18.70
CA GLY A 765 35.17 -16.29 17.71
C GLY A 765 34.49 -16.75 16.41
N ASP A 766 33.19 -16.53 16.26
CA ASP A 766 32.41 -16.80 15.05
C ASP A 766 32.58 -15.67 14.01
N LEU A 767 33.02 -15.99 12.80
CA LEU A 767 33.37 -15.01 11.76
C LEU A 767 32.14 -14.32 11.17
N ASP A 768 31.03 -15.04 10.95
CA ASP A 768 29.85 -14.48 10.28
C ASP A 768 29.12 -13.51 11.20
N LYS A 769 28.99 -13.88 12.49
CA LYS A 769 28.46 -12.98 13.51
C LYS A 769 29.37 -11.77 13.75
N ALA A 770 30.69 -11.94 13.69
CA ALA A 770 31.62 -10.83 13.78
C ALA A 770 31.48 -9.87 12.60
N ARG A 771 31.30 -10.37 11.37
CA ARG A 771 31.06 -9.54 10.18
C ARG A 771 29.73 -8.79 10.24
N GLY A 772 28.65 -9.44 10.67
CA GLY A 772 27.36 -8.79 10.90
C GLY A 772 27.47 -7.65 11.92
N TRP A 773 28.12 -7.92 13.05
CA TRP A 773 28.37 -6.90 14.07
C TRP A 773 29.24 -5.73 13.55
N LEU A 774 30.27 -6.00 12.74
CA LEU A 774 31.09 -4.94 12.15
C LEU A 774 30.27 -4.03 11.22
N ARG A 775 29.40 -4.61 10.39
CA ARG A 775 28.53 -3.84 9.50
C ARG A 775 27.60 -2.92 10.28
N ASP A 776 27.01 -3.44 11.36
CA ASP A 776 25.97 -2.72 12.09
C ASP A 776 26.56 -1.70 13.08
N PHE A 777 27.78 -1.93 13.59
CA PHE A 777 28.34 -1.16 14.72
C PHE A 777 29.68 -0.44 14.46
N ALA A 778 30.43 -0.79 13.42
CA ALA A 778 31.76 -0.22 13.16
C ALA A 778 31.83 0.60 11.85
N PRO A 779 32.58 1.72 11.83
CA PRO A 779 32.92 2.42 10.60
C PRO A 779 34.02 1.67 9.84
N THR A 780 33.92 1.66 8.52
CA THR A 780 34.99 1.18 7.64
C THR A 780 36.18 2.16 7.65
N ARG A 781 37.36 1.72 7.18
CA ARG A 781 38.54 2.61 7.08
C ARG A 781 38.31 3.82 6.17
N ALA A 782 37.52 3.66 5.12
CA ALA A 782 37.21 4.74 4.18
C ALA A 782 36.26 5.77 4.80
N GLU A 783 35.26 5.31 5.56
CA GLU A 783 34.32 6.16 6.28
C GLU A 783 34.97 6.89 7.45
N ALA A 784 35.84 6.21 8.21
CA ALA A 784 36.57 6.81 9.33
C ALA A 784 37.66 7.82 8.90
N ALA A 785 37.96 7.91 7.61
CA ALA A 785 38.92 8.87 7.04
C ALA A 785 38.24 10.14 6.48
N LYS A 786 36.91 10.12 6.33
CA LYS A 786 36.08 11.30 6.06
C LYS A 786 35.71 11.96 7.37
#